data_AF-V6M7K9-F1
#
_entry.id   AF-V6M7K9-F1
#
_cell.length_a   1.000
_cell.length_b   1.000
_cell.length_c   1.000
_cell.angle_alpha   90.00
_cell.angle_beta   90.00
_cell.angle_gamma   90.00
#
_symmetry.space_group_name_H-M   'P 1'
#
loop_
_entity.id
_entity.type
_entity.pdbx_description
1 polymer ?
#
loop_
_entity_poly.entity_id
_entity_poly.type
_entity_poly.pdbx_seq_one_letter_code
_entity_poly.pdbx_strand_id
1 'polypeptide(L)'
;MTTLFISEKPSIAQSIARLLSPNVSSQSSSSTPVYSFPFSFKQAKQAISTSVAGHLYQIIFNTKLQSWQTPEEELLEQKGVEYETTKGAGGIIRQLQALSKNAKYIILALDNDREGENICFEVLKSIGKFNGDIFRLRFSALTKEEITRQLGKVDKPNQYLSDAVEVRQELDLKVGVAFTRFQTQFLSGKYSNLQTNCISYGPCQTPTLAFCVERHLEILNFKPKRYYNVDVQIKDSKGNIEKIDFISENKIFEQDMGLHIIKQLNGGKVKVISIKQSKSKSVKPIALNTVAMLKLASTSLNMSPQESMYKAEFLYLQGYLTYPRTESTSYPKEFNFMEVIKNIKFNYAYDAIETINKYGAKPRSGVDAGDHPPITPTSKCAQDLSGMDLSFYNMICKNFLASLMPDAEFYIKTVELQCEQHKFHVKSKEYITFGWQILYKQSDLADDEQYEVTQISYQKDDVFDFYELNLKEKYTTPPTYLTESNLLSLMEKNLIGTDASMAQHIQNVQDRNYVQLLPGKRQLQPTQLGIQLIQGLKLIDKELVAPNLRSKMEQDLNKVAEGKISKVKMINEQLTKYLNKFQFFKQNINLLDQLFESKFQTIKSAGKPFISCPQCNKFTKFISLIPQRIYCGTCDRIYSVIQCQKHYEIQKIRCAYCNCPPISAAGEKRTNFCPKCYTDGNEDMVKDLEEFGYKSDGKGLTCNQCMNQSCPLSLRNNYISDCPACSKGGCDKLILGSQTSAKIEEKFKITIDEFDIQIEKPVGKSEKIQQQIYLQSKLYLDNFSIPSSSQITCTSCQATANLPQGQPLILGEFCECGARKIEIKTKEGLVTGCGLCSIEGVEIKMSSEKVSWKSNNNNRNGRKGQTSGHKDQGSKKSKQHQKK
;
A
#
# COMPACT_ATOMS: atom_id res chain seq x y z
N MET A 1 18.89 -40.85 11.59
CA MET A 1 18.21 -39.95 12.56
C MET A 1 18.53 -38.53 12.17
N THR A 2 17.50 -37.70 12.00
CA THR A 2 17.63 -36.37 11.39
C THR A 2 17.03 -35.31 12.31
N THR A 3 17.68 -34.15 12.39
CA THR A 3 17.13 -32.95 13.04
C THR A 3 16.47 -32.06 11.99
N LEU A 4 15.21 -31.69 12.19
CA LEU A 4 14.46 -30.81 11.29
C LEU A 4 14.40 -29.39 11.86
N PHE A 5 15.03 -28.45 11.18
CA PHE A 5 14.89 -27.02 11.44
C PHE A 5 13.73 -26.45 10.64
N ILE A 6 12.82 -25.74 11.31
CA ILE A 6 11.69 -25.05 10.69
C ILE A 6 11.80 -23.56 11.00
N SER A 7 12.03 -22.76 9.97
CA SER A 7 12.21 -21.30 10.08
C SER A 7 10.99 -20.55 9.54
N GLU A 8 10.88 -19.25 9.84
CA GLU A 8 9.73 -18.45 9.39
C GLU A 8 9.74 -18.15 7.89
N LYS A 9 10.93 -17.98 7.31
CA LYS A 9 11.12 -17.59 5.90
C LYS A 9 12.20 -18.45 5.21
N PRO A 10 12.13 -18.63 3.88
CA PRO A 10 13.12 -19.41 3.14
C PRO A 10 14.55 -18.91 3.33
N SER A 11 14.74 -17.59 3.40
CA SER A 11 16.04 -16.95 3.62
C SER A 11 16.65 -17.31 4.98
N ILE A 12 15.83 -17.42 6.03
CA ILE A 12 16.29 -17.84 7.37
C ILE A 12 16.72 -19.30 7.32
N ALA A 13 15.90 -20.18 6.73
CA ALA A 13 16.22 -21.61 6.62
C ALA A 13 17.53 -21.85 5.85
N GLN A 14 17.74 -21.11 4.76
CA GLN A 14 18.98 -21.13 4.00
C GLN A 14 20.17 -20.63 4.82
N SER A 15 20.00 -19.52 5.53
CA SER A 15 21.04 -18.92 6.36
C SER A 15 21.46 -19.88 7.49
N ILE A 16 20.51 -20.45 8.22
CA ILE A 16 20.79 -21.44 9.27
C ILE A 16 21.57 -22.63 8.70
N ALA A 17 21.16 -23.18 7.55
CA ALA A 17 21.87 -24.30 6.94
C ALA A 17 23.33 -23.96 6.62
N ARG A 18 23.57 -22.79 6.02
CA ARG A 18 24.91 -22.31 5.62
C ARG A 18 25.79 -21.89 6.80
N LEU A 19 25.20 -21.38 7.87
CA LEU A 19 25.93 -21.01 9.09
C LEU A 19 26.40 -22.26 9.86
N LEU A 20 25.58 -23.32 9.86
CA LEU A 20 25.86 -24.56 10.59
C LEU A 20 26.73 -25.56 9.82
N SER A 21 26.73 -25.52 8.49
CA SER A 21 27.55 -26.42 7.68
C SER A 21 28.03 -25.74 6.39
N PRO A 22 29.30 -25.92 6.00
CA PRO A 22 29.78 -25.54 4.67
C PRO A 22 29.25 -26.47 3.57
N ASN A 23 28.85 -27.70 3.93
CA ASN A 23 28.38 -28.73 3.00
C ASN A 23 26.85 -28.80 3.05
N VAL A 24 26.18 -27.98 2.25
CA VAL A 24 24.72 -27.92 2.17
C VAL A 24 24.25 -28.37 0.78
N SER A 25 23.38 -29.38 0.76
CA SER A 25 22.65 -29.77 -0.44
C SER A 25 21.29 -29.07 -0.46
N SER A 26 20.95 -28.37 -1.53
CA SER A 26 19.65 -27.74 -1.72
C SER A 26 18.78 -28.56 -2.67
N GLN A 27 17.55 -28.83 -2.27
CA GLN A 27 16.52 -29.41 -3.13
C GLN A 27 15.42 -28.38 -3.36
N SER A 28 15.09 -28.15 -4.63
CA SER A 28 13.89 -27.41 -4.99
C SER A 28 12.66 -28.26 -4.67
N SER A 29 11.68 -27.63 -4.03
CA SER A 29 10.38 -28.23 -3.75
C SER A 29 9.31 -27.38 -4.43
N SER A 30 8.14 -27.96 -4.68
CA SER A 30 6.96 -27.23 -5.13
C SER A 30 6.42 -26.24 -4.08
N SER A 31 6.91 -26.32 -2.83
CA SER A 31 6.52 -25.43 -1.73
C SER A 31 7.71 -24.54 -1.30
N THR A 32 8.37 -24.85 -0.18
CA THR A 32 9.55 -24.10 0.29
C THR A 32 10.83 -24.92 0.11
N PRO A 33 11.98 -24.30 -0.17
CA PRO A 33 13.24 -25.01 -0.33
C PRO A 33 13.60 -25.90 0.86
N VAL A 34 14.30 -27.00 0.58
CA VAL A 34 14.77 -27.95 1.58
C VAL A 34 16.30 -28.03 1.50
N TYR A 35 16.97 -27.79 2.63
CA TYR A 35 18.43 -27.79 2.74
C TYR A 35 18.88 -28.95 3.63
N SER A 36 19.60 -29.92 3.09
CA SER A 36 20.14 -31.06 3.85
C SER A 36 21.63 -30.87 4.09
N PHE A 37 22.10 -31.13 5.31
CA PHE A 37 23.50 -30.93 5.68
C PHE A 37 23.95 -31.82 6.84
N PRO A 38 25.24 -32.20 6.90
CA PRO A 38 25.82 -32.85 8.06
C PRO A 38 25.76 -31.93 9.27
N PHE A 39 25.17 -32.42 10.36
CA PHE A 39 25.03 -31.66 11.60
C PHE A 39 24.81 -32.61 12.77
N SER A 40 25.58 -32.42 13.84
CA SER A 40 25.45 -33.24 15.04
C SER A 40 24.64 -32.49 16.10
N PHE A 41 23.50 -33.03 16.48
CA PHE A 41 22.70 -32.55 17.60
C PHE A 41 22.13 -33.73 18.36
N LYS A 42 22.55 -33.87 19.62
CA LYS A 42 22.32 -35.07 20.42
C LYS A 42 22.72 -36.32 19.63
N GLN A 43 21.76 -37.20 19.34
CA GLN A 43 21.98 -38.47 18.65
C GLN A 43 21.83 -38.38 17.11
N ALA A 44 21.35 -37.25 16.58
CA ALA A 44 21.23 -37.05 15.14
C ALA A 44 22.56 -36.56 14.56
N LYS A 45 22.94 -37.08 13.38
CA LYS A 45 24.17 -36.71 12.65
C LYS A 45 23.90 -35.99 11.32
N GLN A 46 22.63 -35.80 11.00
CA GLN A 46 22.16 -35.13 9.80
C GLN A 46 21.08 -34.12 10.18
N ALA A 47 21.00 -33.03 9.43
CA ALA A 47 19.92 -32.06 9.56
C ALA A 47 19.28 -31.74 8.22
N ILE A 48 18.02 -31.36 8.31
CA ILE A 48 17.25 -30.75 7.24
C ILE A 48 16.79 -29.39 7.76
N SER A 49 16.96 -28.33 6.97
CA SER A 49 16.40 -27.01 7.23
C SER A 49 15.40 -26.66 6.14
N THR A 50 14.22 -26.23 6.55
CA THR A 50 13.16 -25.73 5.69
C THR A 50 12.43 -24.59 6.40
N SER A 51 11.42 -24.02 5.75
CA SER A 51 10.68 -22.90 6.30
C SER A 51 9.19 -22.99 6.04
N VAL A 52 8.45 -22.18 6.79
CA VAL A 52 7.15 -21.65 6.35
C VAL A 52 7.37 -20.42 5.46
N ALA A 53 6.31 -19.66 5.19
CA ALA A 53 6.36 -18.41 4.45
C ALA A 53 5.49 -17.36 5.16
N GLY A 54 5.75 -17.16 6.45
CA GLY A 54 4.85 -16.47 7.38
C GLY A 54 3.75 -17.39 7.93
N HIS A 55 2.61 -16.81 8.32
CA HIS A 55 1.47 -17.54 8.89
C HIS A 55 0.91 -18.62 7.95
N LEU A 56 0.69 -19.81 8.50
CA LEU A 56 0.03 -20.95 7.84
C LEU A 56 -1.49 -20.84 7.90
N TYR A 57 -2.00 -20.14 8.91
CA TYR A 57 -3.42 -19.96 9.13
C TYR A 57 -3.81 -18.48 9.23
N GLN A 58 -5.04 -18.18 8.85
CA GLN A 58 -5.71 -16.94 9.19
C GLN A 58 -6.97 -17.25 9.96
N ILE A 59 -7.31 -16.42 10.93
CA ILE A 59 -8.56 -16.55 11.66
C ILE A 59 -9.72 -15.97 10.85
N ILE A 60 -10.85 -16.66 10.86
CA ILE A 60 -12.08 -16.28 10.18
C ILE A 60 -13.28 -16.45 11.13
N PHE A 61 -14.36 -15.72 10.83
CA PHE A 61 -15.64 -16.01 11.46
C PHE A 61 -16.13 -17.39 11.04
N ASN A 62 -16.97 -17.99 11.89
CA ASN A 62 -17.65 -19.22 11.53
C ASN A 62 -18.37 -19.04 10.19
N THR A 63 -18.37 -20.07 9.34
CA THR A 63 -18.91 -19.98 7.98
C THR A 63 -20.32 -19.33 7.91
N LYS A 64 -21.17 -19.58 8.92
CA LYS A 64 -22.52 -19.00 9.05
C LYS A 64 -22.56 -17.48 9.28
N LEU A 65 -21.50 -16.90 9.84
CA LEU A 65 -21.40 -15.50 10.26
C LEU A 65 -20.59 -14.63 9.27
N GLN A 66 -20.10 -15.22 8.19
CA GLN A 66 -19.34 -14.49 7.18
C GLN A 66 -20.21 -13.57 6.31
N SER A 67 -21.51 -13.84 6.22
CA SER A 67 -22.46 -13.02 5.46
C SER A 67 -22.49 -11.58 5.99
N TRP A 68 -22.61 -10.62 5.07
CA TRP A 68 -22.87 -9.23 5.43
C TRP A 68 -24.31 -9.04 5.97
N GLN A 69 -25.21 -10.01 5.77
CA GLN A 69 -26.57 -9.94 6.32
C GLN A 69 -26.64 -10.37 7.80
N THR A 70 -25.57 -10.99 8.33
CA THR A 70 -25.49 -11.39 9.73
C THR A 70 -25.47 -10.14 10.63
N PRO A 71 -26.34 -10.05 11.65
CA PRO A 71 -26.30 -8.99 12.64
C PRO A 71 -24.92 -8.87 13.30
N GLU A 72 -24.38 -7.66 13.41
CA GLU A 72 -23.01 -7.46 13.87
C GLU A 72 -22.81 -7.78 15.35
N GLU A 73 -23.87 -7.75 16.16
CA GLU A 73 -23.85 -8.22 17.54
C GLU A 73 -23.44 -9.70 17.62
N GLU A 74 -23.94 -10.55 16.71
CA GLU A 74 -23.60 -11.97 16.65
C GLU A 74 -22.10 -12.21 16.38
N LEU A 75 -21.44 -11.28 15.67
CA LEU A 75 -20.00 -11.33 15.42
C LEU A 75 -19.19 -11.12 16.71
N LEU A 76 -19.68 -10.24 17.59
CA LEU A 76 -19.06 -9.94 18.88
C LEU A 76 -19.38 -11.02 19.93
N GLU A 77 -20.54 -11.66 19.83
CA GLU A 77 -21.00 -12.73 20.72
C GLU A 77 -20.46 -14.12 20.34
N GLN A 78 -19.93 -14.28 19.12
CA GLN A 78 -19.34 -15.54 18.66
C GLN A 78 -18.30 -16.03 19.67
N LYS A 79 -18.41 -17.30 20.10
CA LYS A 79 -17.38 -17.95 20.90
C LYS A 79 -16.29 -18.53 20.00
N GLY A 80 -15.05 -18.10 20.21
CA GLY A 80 -13.88 -18.52 19.42
C GLY A 80 -13.93 -18.07 17.96
N VAL A 81 -13.04 -18.63 17.13
CA VAL A 81 -12.89 -18.37 15.69
C VAL A 81 -12.51 -19.66 14.94
N GLU A 82 -12.75 -19.70 13.63
CA GLU A 82 -12.30 -20.76 12.74
C GLU A 82 -10.93 -20.40 12.15
N TYR A 83 -10.14 -21.41 11.77
CA TYR A 83 -8.83 -21.22 11.15
C TYR A 83 -8.90 -21.69 9.71
N GLU A 84 -8.63 -20.78 8.78
CA GLU A 84 -8.50 -21.07 7.36
C GLU A 84 -7.03 -21.13 6.97
N THR A 85 -6.65 -22.10 6.14
CA THR A 85 -5.28 -22.16 5.61
C THR A 85 -5.01 -20.97 4.70
N THR A 86 -3.91 -20.26 4.91
CA THR A 86 -3.54 -19.13 4.06
C THR A 86 -3.24 -19.58 2.63
N LYS A 87 -3.41 -18.68 1.65
CA LYS A 87 -3.14 -18.98 0.25
C LYS A 87 -1.69 -19.44 0.07
N GLY A 88 -1.51 -20.65 -0.46
CA GLY A 88 -0.19 -21.25 -0.69
C GLY A 88 0.34 -22.11 0.47
N ALA A 89 -0.21 -22.00 1.68
CA ALA A 89 0.27 -22.78 2.84
C ALA A 89 -0.05 -24.28 2.77
N GLY A 90 -1.06 -24.71 2.00
CA GLY A 90 -1.43 -26.13 1.88
C GLY A 90 -0.31 -27.03 1.32
N GLY A 91 0.54 -26.50 0.43
CA GLY A 91 1.75 -27.20 -0.03
C GLY A 91 2.78 -27.34 1.10
N ILE A 92 3.03 -26.23 1.79
CA ILE A 92 3.97 -26.14 2.92
C ILE A 92 3.58 -27.12 4.04
N ILE A 93 2.30 -27.15 4.42
CA ILE A 93 1.80 -28.05 5.48
C ILE A 93 2.08 -29.52 5.13
N ARG A 94 1.78 -29.95 3.89
CA ARG A 94 2.05 -31.32 3.44
C ARG A 94 3.55 -31.65 3.46
N GLN A 95 4.39 -30.70 3.08
CA GLN A 95 5.84 -30.84 3.17
C GLN A 95 6.31 -30.98 4.62
N LEU A 96 5.84 -30.14 5.54
CA LEU A 96 6.20 -30.22 6.97
C LEU A 96 5.76 -31.55 7.59
N GLN A 97 4.58 -32.05 7.25
CA GLN A 97 4.09 -33.37 7.66
C GLN A 97 4.98 -34.51 7.12
N ALA A 98 5.45 -34.41 5.87
CA ALA A 98 6.33 -35.42 5.29
C ALA A 98 7.72 -35.43 5.94
N LEU A 99 8.31 -34.24 6.16
CA LEU A 99 9.64 -34.11 6.75
C LEU A 99 9.66 -34.49 8.23
N SER A 100 8.60 -34.14 8.98
CA SER A 100 8.51 -34.45 10.41
C SER A 100 8.43 -35.96 10.71
N LYS A 101 7.84 -36.77 9.82
CA LYS A 101 7.78 -38.25 10.01
C LYS A 101 9.16 -38.90 10.14
N ASN A 102 10.17 -38.36 9.47
CA ASN A 102 11.54 -38.90 9.46
C ASN A 102 12.48 -38.19 10.44
N ALA A 103 11.99 -37.14 11.13
CA ALA A 103 12.75 -36.37 12.08
C ALA A 103 12.74 -37.04 13.46
N LYS A 104 13.88 -37.02 14.15
CA LYS A 104 13.96 -37.39 15.57
C LYS A 104 13.81 -36.16 16.48
N TYR A 105 14.28 -35.02 15.99
CA TYR A 105 14.21 -33.75 16.71
C TYR A 105 13.66 -32.69 15.75
N ILE A 106 12.78 -31.82 16.25
CA ILE A 106 12.34 -30.61 15.55
C ILE A 106 12.90 -29.41 16.30
N ILE A 107 13.55 -28.49 15.59
CA ILE A 107 14.02 -27.21 16.12
C ILE A 107 13.26 -26.10 15.41
N LEU A 108 12.39 -25.42 16.15
CA LEU A 108 11.64 -24.26 15.71
C LEU A 108 12.56 -23.03 15.77
N ALA A 109 12.99 -22.56 14.60
CA ALA A 109 13.89 -21.44 14.40
C ALA A 109 13.18 -20.27 13.71
N LEU A 110 11.98 -19.96 14.20
CA LEU A 110 11.21 -18.78 13.79
C LEU A 110 11.75 -17.53 14.49
N ASP A 111 11.38 -16.34 14.01
CA ASP A 111 11.84 -15.10 14.62
C ASP A 111 11.43 -15.03 16.09
N ASN A 112 12.24 -14.37 16.93
CA ASN A 112 12.09 -14.43 18.39
C ASN A 112 11.15 -13.33 18.95
N ASP A 113 10.05 -13.05 18.26
CA ASP A 113 8.95 -12.22 18.76
C ASP A 113 7.70 -13.07 19.07
N ARG A 114 6.64 -12.40 19.54
CA ARG A 114 5.35 -13.05 19.84
C ARG A 114 4.72 -13.68 18.60
N GLU A 115 4.84 -13.03 17.44
CA GLU A 115 4.32 -13.55 16.17
C GLU A 115 5.04 -14.84 15.76
N GLY A 116 6.36 -14.89 15.86
CA GLY A 116 7.15 -16.10 15.62
C GLY A 116 6.82 -17.23 16.59
N GLU A 117 6.50 -16.94 17.85
CA GLU A 117 5.93 -17.94 18.78
C GLU A 117 4.56 -18.41 18.32
N ASN A 118 3.69 -17.54 17.86
CA ASN A 118 2.38 -17.96 17.34
C ASN A 118 2.53 -18.90 16.14
N ILE A 119 3.41 -18.58 15.19
CA ILE A 119 3.70 -19.42 14.04
C ILE A 119 4.34 -20.76 14.47
N CYS A 120 5.12 -20.79 15.57
CA CYS A 120 5.57 -22.05 16.16
C CYS A 120 4.38 -22.99 16.44
N PHE A 121 3.32 -22.49 17.09
CA PHE A 121 2.15 -23.30 17.41
C PHE A 121 1.29 -23.63 16.18
N GLU A 122 1.28 -22.78 15.16
CA GLU A 122 0.69 -23.11 13.85
C GLU A 122 1.40 -24.29 13.18
N VAL A 123 2.74 -24.31 13.24
CA VAL A 123 3.55 -25.44 12.75
C VAL A 123 3.24 -26.71 13.54
N LEU A 124 3.18 -26.63 14.87
CA LEU A 124 2.84 -27.76 15.74
C LEU A 124 1.45 -28.33 15.43
N LYS A 125 0.45 -27.46 15.25
CA LYS A 125 -0.89 -27.83 14.82
C LYS A 125 -0.89 -28.52 13.46
N SER A 126 -0.06 -28.04 12.53
CA SER A 126 0.05 -28.56 11.16
C SER A 126 0.68 -29.96 11.09
N ILE A 127 1.74 -30.20 11.87
CA ILE A 127 2.43 -31.51 11.90
C ILE A 127 1.65 -32.58 12.65
N GLY A 128 0.81 -32.18 13.61
CA GLY A 128 0.03 -33.09 14.44
C GLY A 128 0.90 -33.86 15.45
N LYS A 129 0.59 -35.14 15.69
CA LYS A 129 1.31 -35.95 16.67
C LYS A 129 2.73 -36.25 16.19
N PHE A 130 3.72 -35.78 16.94
CA PHE A 130 5.14 -36.04 16.71
C PHE A 130 5.72 -36.91 17.84
N ASN A 131 6.48 -37.95 17.49
CA ASN A 131 7.02 -38.91 18.46
C ASN A 131 8.44 -38.56 18.95
N GLY A 132 9.06 -37.49 18.42
CA GLY A 132 10.37 -37.01 18.84
C GLY A 132 10.30 -35.80 19.77
N ASP A 133 11.46 -35.21 20.08
CA ASP A 133 11.52 -34.00 20.91
C ASP A 133 11.43 -32.73 20.06
N ILE A 134 10.74 -31.73 20.60
CA ILE A 134 10.58 -30.40 19.99
C ILE A 134 11.31 -29.37 20.82
N PHE A 135 12.11 -28.55 20.14
CA PHE A 135 12.89 -27.47 20.72
C PHE A 135 12.57 -26.14 20.02
N ARG A 136 12.78 -25.05 20.74
CA ARG A 136 12.69 -23.67 20.30
C ARG A 136 14.07 -23.04 20.35
N LEU A 137 14.55 -22.56 19.21
CA LEU A 137 15.83 -21.86 19.07
C LEU A 137 15.58 -20.35 19.06
N ARG A 138 15.92 -19.65 20.15
CA ARG A 138 15.76 -18.19 20.27
C ARG A 138 17.04 -17.48 19.87
N PHE A 139 16.97 -16.60 18.89
CA PHE A 139 18.13 -15.83 18.41
C PHE A 139 17.73 -14.38 18.12
N SER A 140 18.67 -13.46 18.28
CA SER A 140 18.46 -12.03 17.99
C SER A 140 19.30 -11.52 16.81
N ALA A 141 20.08 -12.39 16.18
CA ALA A 141 20.84 -12.10 14.96
C ALA A 141 21.11 -13.39 14.18
N LEU A 142 21.16 -13.29 12.86
CA LEU A 142 21.49 -14.40 11.97
C LEU A 142 23.00 -14.48 11.71
N THR A 143 23.77 -14.72 12.77
CA THR A 143 25.24 -14.93 12.70
C THR A 143 25.62 -16.33 13.20
N LYS A 144 26.81 -16.80 12.80
CA LYS A 144 27.26 -18.15 13.16
C LYS A 144 27.45 -18.28 14.67
N GLU A 145 27.98 -17.23 15.27
CA GLU A 145 28.28 -17.13 16.69
C GLU A 145 26.99 -17.18 17.51
N GLU A 146 25.98 -16.39 17.14
CA GLU A 146 24.68 -16.33 17.83
C GLU A 146 23.96 -17.67 17.72
N ILE A 147 23.80 -18.21 16.51
CA ILE A 147 23.06 -19.45 16.29
C ILE A 147 23.71 -20.63 17.02
N THR A 148 25.05 -20.74 16.97
CA THR A 148 25.78 -21.81 17.66
C THR A 148 25.63 -21.70 19.18
N ARG A 149 25.73 -20.48 19.73
CA ARG A 149 25.57 -20.23 21.17
C ARG A 149 24.16 -20.58 21.65
N GLN A 150 23.14 -20.24 20.86
CA GLN A 150 21.73 -20.47 21.22
C GLN A 150 21.31 -21.94 21.04
N LEU A 151 21.95 -22.68 20.13
CA LEU A 151 21.76 -24.13 20.02
C LEU A 151 22.14 -24.89 21.29
N GLY A 152 23.09 -24.37 22.08
CA GLY A 152 23.44 -24.90 23.40
C GLY A 152 22.42 -24.59 24.50
N LYS A 153 21.44 -23.72 24.24
CA LYS A 153 20.45 -23.20 25.21
C LYS A 153 19.00 -23.31 24.71
N VAL A 154 18.72 -24.26 23.81
CA VAL A 154 17.37 -24.44 23.28
C VAL A 154 16.38 -24.84 24.38
N ASP A 155 15.14 -24.38 24.26
CA ASP A 155 14.06 -24.66 25.23
C ASP A 155 12.77 -25.08 24.49
N LYS A 156 11.59 -24.94 25.10
CA LYS A 156 10.28 -25.21 24.49
C LYS A 156 9.60 -23.92 23.96
N PRO A 157 8.73 -24.02 22.94
CA PRO A 157 7.89 -22.90 22.54
C PRO A 157 6.93 -22.50 23.67
N ASN A 158 6.61 -21.21 23.78
CA ASN A 158 5.83 -20.66 24.88
C ASN A 158 4.38 -20.35 24.46
N GLN A 159 3.43 -21.15 24.95
CA GLN A 159 2.01 -21.03 24.60
C GLN A 159 1.41 -19.67 25.00
N TYR A 160 1.87 -19.08 26.11
CA TYR A 160 1.33 -17.80 26.58
C TYR A 160 1.64 -16.65 25.62
N LEU A 161 2.80 -16.67 24.96
CA LEU A 161 3.16 -15.67 23.94
C LEU A 161 2.29 -15.83 22.69
N SER A 162 2.03 -17.06 22.24
CA SER A 162 1.10 -17.35 21.14
C SER A 162 -0.34 -16.95 21.50
N ASP A 163 -0.80 -17.29 22.70
CA ASP A 163 -2.14 -16.92 23.17
C ASP A 163 -2.35 -15.40 23.16
N ALA A 164 -1.35 -14.59 23.51
CA ALA A 164 -1.45 -13.14 23.44
C ALA A 164 -1.65 -12.63 22.00
N VAL A 165 -1.00 -13.24 21.01
CA VAL A 165 -1.21 -12.94 19.58
C VAL A 165 -2.63 -13.32 19.17
N GLU A 166 -3.08 -14.53 19.49
CA GLU A 166 -4.42 -14.99 19.11
C GLU A 166 -5.52 -14.12 19.73
N VAL A 167 -5.38 -13.71 21.01
CA VAL A 167 -6.30 -12.75 21.65
C VAL A 167 -6.34 -11.45 20.86
N ARG A 168 -5.19 -10.88 20.50
CA ARG A 168 -5.13 -9.62 19.73
C ARG A 168 -5.83 -9.77 18.38
N GLN A 169 -5.48 -10.81 17.63
CA GLN A 169 -6.05 -11.08 16.32
C GLN A 169 -7.58 -11.24 16.40
N GLU A 170 -8.07 -12.02 17.37
CA GLU A 170 -9.52 -12.26 17.54
C GLU A 170 -10.27 -10.98 17.92
N LEU A 171 -9.72 -10.17 18.83
CA LEU A 171 -10.32 -8.88 19.22
C LEU A 171 -10.32 -7.89 18.05
N ASP A 172 -9.20 -7.74 17.35
CA ASP A 172 -9.09 -6.83 16.21
C ASP A 172 -10.01 -7.24 15.05
N LEU A 173 -10.15 -8.56 14.79
CA LEU A 173 -11.08 -9.08 13.80
C LEU A 173 -12.54 -8.82 14.20
N LYS A 174 -12.96 -9.25 15.38
CA LYS A 174 -14.37 -9.17 15.82
C LYS A 174 -14.84 -7.73 15.93
N VAL A 175 -14.08 -6.91 16.65
CA VAL A 175 -14.43 -5.50 16.87
C VAL A 175 -14.28 -4.72 15.56
N GLY A 176 -13.18 -4.90 14.84
CA GLY A 176 -12.95 -4.19 13.58
C GLY A 176 -14.06 -4.47 12.57
N VAL A 177 -14.41 -5.73 12.35
CA VAL A 177 -15.43 -6.12 11.36
C VAL A 177 -16.83 -5.71 11.80
N ALA A 178 -17.23 -5.86 13.06
CA ALA A 178 -18.56 -5.43 13.53
C ALA A 178 -18.80 -3.93 13.28
N PHE A 179 -17.91 -3.06 13.76
CA PHE A 179 -18.07 -1.61 13.56
C PHE A 179 -17.93 -1.20 12.09
N THR A 180 -17.04 -1.86 11.34
CA THR A 180 -16.82 -1.57 9.91
C THR A 180 -18.02 -1.96 9.06
N ARG A 181 -18.58 -3.17 9.25
CA ARG A 181 -19.73 -3.67 8.50
C ARG A 181 -20.93 -2.76 8.69
N PHE A 182 -21.27 -2.50 9.95
CA PHE A 182 -22.42 -1.66 10.29
C PHE A 182 -22.31 -0.25 9.68
N GLN A 183 -21.18 0.44 9.87
CA GLN A 183 -20.97 1.78 9.29
C GLN A 183 -20.99 1.77 7.78
N THR A 184 -20.33 0.79 7.17
CA THR A 184 -20.29 0.65 5.72
C THR A 184 -21.69 0.45 5.18
N GLN A 185 -22.49 -0.44 5.75
CA GLN A 185 -23.87 -0.69 5.32
C GLN A 185 -24.77 0.53 5.55
N PHE A 186 -24.66 1.16 6.71
CA PHE A 186 -25.47 2.33 7.06
C PHE A 186 -25.21 3.53 6.16
N LEU A 187 -23.95 3.78 5.79
CA LEU A 187 -23.54 4.93 4.96
C LEU A 187 -23.50 4.59 3.46
N SER A 188 -23.49 3.30 3.11
CA SER A 188 -23.45 2.84 1.73
C SER A 188 -24.60 3.45 0.95
N GLY A 189 -24.25 4.16 -0.11
CA GLY A 189 -25.25 4.72 -1.00
C GLY A 189 -25.91 6.03 -0.55
N LYS A 190 -25.71 6.50 0.69
CA LYS A 190 -26.28 7.79 1.13
C LYS A 190 -25.63 9.00 0.47
N TYR A 191 -24.31 8.94 0.23
CA TYR A 191 -23.51 10.09 -0.22
C TYR A 191 -22.76 9.84 -1.51
N SER A 192 -23.00 10.66 -2.53
CA SER A 192 -22.46 10.49 -3.88
C SER A 192 -20.96 10.73 -4.02
N ASN A 193 -20.39 11.60 -3.17
CA ASN A 193 -18.96 11.95 -3.17
C ASN A 193 -18.15 11.22 -2.10
N LEU A 194 -18.74 10.21 -1.45
CA LEU A 194 -18.02 9.33 -0.55
C LEU A 194 -17.20 8.33 -1.38
N GLN A 195 -15.91 8.63 -1.52
CA GLN A 195 -14.97 7.90 -2.40
C GLN A 195 -14.45 6.58 -1.78
N THR A 196 -15.30 5.83 -1.07
CA THR A 196 -14.92 4.54 -0.49
C THR A 196 -16.10 3.57 -0.46
N ASN A 197 -15.82 2.30 -0.70
CA ASN A 197 -16.78 1.19 -0.56
C ASN A 197 -16.80 0.64 0.87
N CYS A 198 -15.86 1.06 1.71
CA CYS A 198 -15.68 0.51 3.05
C CYS A 198 -15.18 1.60 4.00
N ILE A 199 -15.95 1.84 5.06
CA ILE A 199 -15.62 2.78 6.13
C ILE A 199 -15.21 1.93 7.32
N SER A 200 -13.89 1.74 7.44
CA SER A 200 -13.27 0.91 8.46
C SER A 200 -13.21 1.59 9.82
N TYR A 201 -13.47 0.80 10.85
CA TYR A 201 -13.09 1.07 12.22
C TYR A 201 -12.03 0.04 12.64
N GLY A 202 -11.00 0.48 13.35
CA GLY A 202 -10.00 -0.40 13.94
C GLY A 202 -9.65 0.06 15.34
N PRO A 203 -9.61 -0.82 16.35
CA PRO A 203 -9.37 -0.42 17.75
C PRO A 203 -8.07 0.37 17.98
N CYS A 204 -7.02 0.14 17.18
CA CYS A 204 -5.80 0.95 17.20
C CYS A 204 -5.75 1.99 16.07
N GLN A 205 -6.30 1.68 14.89
CA GLN A 205 -6.30 2.58 13.73
C GLN A 205 -7.09 3.87 14.00
N THR A 206 -8.23 3.77 14.69
CA THR A 206 -9.11 4.91 14.99
C THR A 206 -8.41 5.91 15.94
N PRO A 207 -7.82 5.52 17.08
CA PRO A 207 -6.99 6.43 17.89
C PRO A 207 -5.78 7.01 17.15
N THR A 208 -5.11 6.23 16.29
CA THR A 208 -4.01 6.75 15.46
C THR A 208 -4.48 7.89 14.54
N LEU A 209 -5.62 7.71 13.87
CA LEU A 209 -6.23 8.76 13.05
C LEU A 209 -6.67 9.96 13.90
N ALA A 210 -7.16 9.71 15.12
CA ALA A 210 -7.62 10.75 16.03
C ALA A 210 -6.53 11.78 16.33
N PHE A 211 -5.28 11.36 16.55
CA PHE A 211 -4.16 12.30 16.76
C PHE A 211 -3.98 13.26 15.58
N CYS A 212 -4.10 12.78 14.36
CA CYS A 212 -4.01 13.62 13.16
C CYS A 212 -5.18 14.61 13.07
N VAL A 213 -6.41 14.15 13.36
CA VAL A 213 -7.61 15.01 13.35
C VAL A 213 -7.56 16.04 14.47
N GLU A 214 -7.10 15.70 15.66
CA GLU A 214 -6.95 16.64 16.77
C GLU A 214 -5.96 17.74 16.41
N ARG A 215 -4.80 17.40 15.81
CA ARG A 215 -3.88 18.40 15.28
C ARG A 215 -4.53 19.28 14.21
N HIS A 216 -5.32 18.71 13.31
CA HIS A 216 -6.03 19.49 12.30
C HIS A 216 -7.01 20.50 12.93
N LEU A 217 -7.74 20.10 13.97
CA LEU A 217 -8.65 21.00 14.69
C LEU A 217 -7.89 22.07 15.49
N GLU A 218 -6.72 21.75 16.05
CA GLU A 218 -5.82 22.75 16.66
C GLU A 218 -5.41 23.81 15.63
N ILE A 219 -5.06 23.40 14.41
CA ILE A 219 -4.67 24.31 13.32
C ILE A 219 -5.83 25.20 12.91
N LEU A 220 -7.03 24.64 12.71
CA LEU A 220 -8.20 25.42 12.28
C LEU A 220 -8.69 26.39 13.35
N ASN A 221 -8.65 26.00 14.62
CA ASN A 221 -9.13 26.82 15.73
C ASN A 221 -8.08 27.81 16.24
N PHE A 222 -6.85 27.76 15.70
CA PHE A 222 -5.77 28.65 16.09
C PHE A 222 -6.08 30.09 15.66
N LYS A 223 -6.05 31.01 16.62
CA LYS A 223 -6.19 32.45 16.36
C LYS A 223 -4.82 33.11 16.52
N PRO A 224 -4.17 33.57 15.42
CA PRO A 224 -2.91 34.28 15.51
C PRO A 224 -3.03 35.49 16.43
N LYS A 225 -2.15 35.57 17.42
CA LYS A 225 -2.02 36.73 18.29
C LYS A 225 -0.86 37.58 17.77
N ARG A 226 -1.15 38.86 17.50
CA ARG A 226 -0.14 39.86 17.18
C ARG A 226 0.72 40.11 18.39
N TYR A 227 2.03 40.12 18.22
CA TYR A 227 3.01 40.51 19.24
C TYR A 227 4.15 41.29 18.59
N TYR A 228 4.89 42.00 19.39
CA TYR A 228 5.99 42.84 18.96
C TYR A 228 7.29 42.33 19.58
N ASN A 229 8.32 42.28 18.76
CA ASN A 229 9.69 42.06 19.20
C ASN A 229 10.47 43.35 19.04
N VAL A 230 11.22 43.71 20.08
CA VAL A 230 12.23 44.76 19.99
C VAL A 230 13.49 44.09 19.44
N ASP A 231 13.75 44.29 18.15
CA ASP A 231 14.96 43.82 17.47
C ASP A 231 16.04 44.89 17.66
N VAL A 232 17.13 44.53 18.34
CA VAL A 232 18.22 45.44 18.70
C VAL A 232 19.52 44.96 18.11
N GLN A 233 20.25 45.87 17.47
CA GLN A 233 21.63 45.67 17.05
C GLN A 233 22.53 46.72 17.69
N ILE A 234 23.74 46.30 18.06
CA ILE A 234 24.78 47.16 18.62
C ILE A 234 25.99 47.16 17.71
N LYS A 235 26.82 48.18 17.83
CA LYS A 235 28.07 48.29 17.07
C LYS A 235 29.25 48.57 17.98
N ASP A 236 30.36 47.86 17.74
CA ASP A 236 31.62 48.11 18.44
C ASP A 236 32.46 49.23 17.78
N SER A 237 33.55 49.62 18.44
CA SER A 237 34.47 50.65 17.92
C SER A 237 35.21 50.26 16.64
N LYS A 238 35.24 48.96 16.30
CA LYS A 238 35.86 48.42 15.08
C LYS A 238 34.87 48.34 13.92
N GLY A 239 33.59 48.60 14.20
CA GLY A 239 32.51 48.61 13.23
C GLY A 239 31.78 47.29 13.06
N ASN A 240 32.05 46.29 13.91
CA ASN A 240 31.31 45.04 13.93
C ASN A 240 29.91 45.28 14.47
N ILE A 241 28.91 44.67 13.85
CA ILE A 241 27.50 44.82 14.21
C ILE A 241 26.99 43.47 14.71
N GLU A 242 26.35 43.47 15.86
CA GLU A 242 25.81 42.24 16.45
C GLU A 242 24.38 42.46 16.94
N LYS A 243 23.53 41.46 16.70
CA LYS A 243 22.17 41.44 17.24
C LYS A 243 22.20 41.00 18.70
N ILE A 244 21.47 41.71 19.56
CA ILE A 244 21.28 41.33 20.96
C ILE A 244 19.80 41.02 21.22
N ASP A 245 19.54 40.02 22.07
CA ASP A 245 18.19 39.58 22.39
C ASP A 245 17.64 40.34 23.61
N PHE A 246 16.53 41.03 23.41
CA PHE A 246 15.82 41.73 24.49
C PHE A 246 15.26 40.72 25.51
N ILE A 247 15.60 40.91 26.79
CA ILE A 247 15.11 40.07 27.88
C ILE A 247 13.77 40.64 28.35
N SER A 248 12.69 39.92 28.04
CA SER A 248 11.36 40.20 28.57
C SER A 248 10.75 38.93 29.11
N GLU A 249 10.14 39.01 30.31
CA GLU A 249 9.42 37.87 30.91
C GLU A 249 8.19 37.47 30.08
N ASN A 250 7.61 38.42 29.33
CA ASN A 250 6.44 38.21 28.49
C ASN A 250 6.65 38.77 27.08
N LYS A 251 6.00 38.18 26.09
CA LYS A 251 5.90 38.79 24.74
C LYS A 251 5.18 40.13 24.86
N ILE A 252 5.63 41.14 24.11
CA ILE A 252 4.99 42.46 24.08
C ILE A 252 3.77 42.37 23.15
N PHE A 253 2.56 42.52 23.68
CA PHE A 253 1.33 42.46 22.87
C PHE A 253 0.81 43.85 22.46
N GLU A 254 1.23 44.91 23.15
CA GLU A 254 0.82 46.29 22.85
C GLU A 254 1.93 47.07 22.16
N GLN A 255 1.58 47.72 21.05
CA GLN A 255 2.53 48.46 20.22
C GLN A 255 3.13 49.65 20.99
N ASP A 256 2.31 50.37 21.74
CA ASP A 256 2.73 51.57 22.47
C ASP A 256 3.77 51.24 23.54
N MET A 257 3.65 50.08 24.19
CA MET A 257 4.66 49.58 25.12
C MET A 257 5.99 49.33 24.40
N GLY A 258 5.95 48.70 23.23
CA GLY A 258 7.14 48.49 22.40
C GLY A 258 7.79 49.79 21.91
N LEU A 259 6.99 50.76 21.48
CA LEU A 259 7.46 52.09 21.07
C LEU A 259 8.03 52.87 22.25
N HIS A 260 7.43 52.76 23.43
CA HIS A 260 7.94 53.36 24.65
C HIS A 260 9.32 52.80 25.01
N ILE A 261 9.50 51.48 24.91
CA ILE A 261 10.80 50.83 25.10
C ILE A 261 11.82 51.38 24.09
N ILE A 262 11.51 51.41 22.79
CA ILE A 262 12.44 51.95 21.78
C ILE A 262 12.79 53.40 22.06
N LYS A 263 11.83 54.23 22.47
CA LYS A 263 12.08 55.63 22.83
C LYS A 263 13.03 55.77 24.02
N GLN A 264 12.93 54.88 25.01
CA GLN A 264 13.84 54.86 26.16
C GLN A 264 15.26 54.39 25.78
N LEU A 265 15.40 53.53 24.77
CA LEU A 265 16.69 53.06 24.28
C LEU A 265 17.35 54.06 23.31
N ASN A 266 16.56 54.82 22.56
CA ASN A 266 17.05 55.73 21.53
C ASN A 266 17.89 56.88 22.14
N GLY A 267 19.13 57.04 21.68
CA GLY A 267 20.09 58.01 22.24
C GLY A 267 20.80 57.54 23.52
N GLY A 268 20.41 56.39 24.07
CA GLY A 268 21.09 55.73 25.18
C GLY A 268 22.30 54.91 24.72
N LYS A 269 23.11 54.49 25.70
CA LYS A 269 24.20 53.51 25.49
C LYS A 269 23.90 52.24 26.28
N VAL A 270 24.29 51.10 25.74
CA VAL A 270 24.10 49.81 26.41
C VAL A 270 25.41 49.35 27.02
N LYS A 271 25.37 48.98 28.30
CA LYS A 271 26.55 48.59 29.09
C LYS A 271 26.53 47.11 29.40
N VAL A 272 27.67 46.44 29.34
CA VAL A 272 27.83 45.06 29.80
C VAL A 272 27.81 45.02 31.33
N ILE A 273 26.80 44.36 31.89
CA ILE A 273 26.62 44.25 33.36
C ILE A 273 27.17 42.94 33.91
N SER A 274 27.07 41.85 33.14
CA SER A 274 27.60 40.57 33.56
C SER A 274 28.00 39.71 32.36
N ILE A 275 29.05 38.91 32.55
CA ILE A 275 29.46 37.87 31.61
C ILE A 275 29.52 36.59 32.42
N LYS A 276 28.63 35.65 32.11
CA LYS A 276 28.58 34.33 32.74
C LYS A 276 28.98 33.28 31.73
N GLN A 277 29.82 32.35 32.15
CA GLN A 277 30.20 31.19 31.36
C GLN A 277 29.84 29.94 32.14
N SER A 278 28.98 29.11 31.56
CA SER A 278 28.58 27.83 32.16
C SER A 278 29.02 26.69 31.26
N LYS A 279 29.66 25.68 31.83
CA LYS A 279 29.94 24.42 31.13
C LYS A 279 28.64 23.63 31.00
N SER A 280 28.30 23.22 29.78
CA SER A 280 27.14 22.39 29.47
C SER A 280 27.55 21.23 28.57
N LYS A 281 26.63 20.29 28.36
CA LYS A 281 26.88 19.12 27.51
C LYS A 281 25.64 18.70 26.73
N SER A 282 25.86 18.21 25.52
CA SER A 282 24.85 17.49 24.74
C SER A 282 25.07 16.00 24.91
N VAL A 283 24.13 15.37 25.60
CA VAL A 283 24.22 13.95 25.97
C VAL A 283 24.11 13.09 24.71
N LYS A 284 24.99 12.10 24.60
CA LYS A 284 24.97 11.13 23.49
C LYS A 284 23.63 10.38 23.39
N PRO A 285 23.27 9.90 22.18
CA PRO A 285 22.05 9.13 22.00
C PRO A 285 22.09 7.82 22.78
N ILE A 286 20.90 7.36 23.17
CA ILE A 286 20.71 6.00 23.67
C ILE A 286 20.72 4.99 22.50
N ALA A 287 20.93 3.71 22.78
CA ALA A 287 20.86 2.66 21.76
C ALA A 287 19.49 2.62 21.08
N LEU A 288 19.46 2.26 19.79
CA LEU A 288 18.22 2.25 19.01
C LEU A 288 17.29 1.12 19.42
N ASN A 289 16.06 1.49 19.78
CA ASN A 289 14.91 0.59 19.71
C ASN A 289 14.18 0.79 18.36
N THR A 290 13.10 0.04 18.12
CA THR A 290 12.31 0.14 16.89
C THR A 290 11.76 1.54 16.66
N VAL A 291 11.12 2.16 17.65
CA VAL A 291 10.48 3.47 17.48
C VAL A 291 11.52 4.55 17.15
N ALA A 292 12.65 4.55 17.85
CA ALA A 292 13.76 5.47 17.57
C ALA A 292 14.32 5.28 16.16
N MET A 293 14.49 4.03 15.70
CA MET A 293 14.91 3.72 14.33
C MET A 293 13.92 4.28 13.30
N LEU A 294 12.61 4.05 13.48
CA LEU A 294 11.58 4.54 12.55
C LEU A 294 11.55 6.07 12.49
N LYS A 295 11.67 6.74 13.64
CA LYS A 295 11.75 8.22 13.72
C LYS A 295 13.00 8.76 13.04
N LEU A 296 14.15 8.11 13.25
CA LEU A 296 15.41 8.49 12.62
C LEU A 296 15.36 8.31 11.10
N ALA A 297 14.81 7.21 10.61
CA ALA A 297 14.63 6.96 9.17
C ALA A 297 13.67 7.97 8.51
N SER A 298 12.58 8.31 9.19
CA SER A 298 11.62 9.32 8.71
C SER A 298 12.25 10.71 8.57
N THR A 299 13.06 11.11 9.54
CA THR A 299 13.68 12.46 9.58
C THR A 299 14.94 12.56 8.71
N SER A 300 15.81 11.54 8.72
CA SER A 300 17.11 11.59 8.03
C SER A 300 17.11 11.01 6.62
N LEU A 301 16.21 10.05 6.33
CA LEU A 301 16.16 9.35 5.05
C LEU A 301 14.83 9.56 4.31
N ASN A 302 13.89 10.33 4.89
CA ASN A 302 12.58 10.60 4.31
C ASN A 302 11.79 9.30 3.99
N MET A 303 11.98 8.24 4.78
CA MET A 303 11.32 6.94 4.62
C MET A 303 10.05 6.82 5.48
N SER A 304 9.04 6.10 4.99
CA SER A 304 7.85 5.79 5.81
C SER A 304 8.21 4.80 6.92
N PRO A 305 7.43 4.76 8.02
CA PRO A 305 7.61 3.73 9.04
C PRO A 305 7.55 2.30 8.47
N GLN A 306 6.65 2.04 7.51
CA GLN A 306 6.49 0.72 6.90
C GLN A 306 7.70 0.37 6.01
N GLU A 307 8.16 1.30 5.18
CA GLU A 307 9.35 1.13 4.34
C GLU A 307 10.60 0.88 5.19
N SER A 308 10.73 1.62 6.30
CA SER A 308 11.83 1.50 7.25
C SER A 308 11.84 0.14 7.93
N MET A 309 10.68 -0.36 8.37
CA MET A 309 10.56 -1.69 8.97
C MET A 309 10.93 -2.79 7.97
N TYR A 310 10.43 -2.70 6.73
CA TYR A 310 10.81 -3.63 5.65
C TYR A 310 12.31 -3.63 5.39
N LYS A 311 12.94 -2.44 5.37
CA LYS A 311 14.38 -2.32 5.14
C LYS A 311 15.20 -2.92 6.29
N ALA A 312 14.80 -2.66 7.53
CA ALA A 312 15.44 -3.21 8.71
C ALA A 312 15.34 -4.74 8.73
N GLU A 313 14.15 -5.28 8.43
CA GLU A 313 13.93 -6.73 8.33
C GLU A 313 14.78 -7.36 7.22
N PHE A 314 14.86 -6.73 6.05
CA PHE A 314 15.74 -7.18 4.98
C PHE A 314 17.21 -7.26 5.43
N LEU A 315 17.72 -6.22 6.09
CA LEU A 315 19.11 -6.19 6.57
C LEU A 315 19.36 -7.21 7.70
N TYR A 316 18.40 -7.44 8.58
CA TYR A 316 18.43 -8.52 9.57
C TYR A 316 18.50 -9.90 8.91
N LEU A 317 17.66 -10.16 7.90
CA LEU A 317 17.65 -11.42 7.15
C LEU A 317 18.96 -11.70 6.41
N GLN A 318 19.67 -10.63 6.00
CA GLN A 318 21.01 -10.73 5.43
C GLN A 318 22.13 -10.82 6.49
N GLY A 319 21.78 -10.77 7.78
CA GLY A 319 22.70 -10.87 8.90
C GLY A 319 23.50 -9.59 9.20
N TYR A 320 23.10 -8.42 8.69
CA TYR A 320 23.78 -7.14 8.96
C TYR A 320 23.35 -6.48 10.26
N LEU A 321 22.13 -6.76 10.72
CA LEU A 321 21.55 -6.15 11.91
C LEU A 321 21.08 -7.22 12.90
N THR A 322 21.02 -6.85 14.17
CA THR A 322 20.17 -7.53 15.15
C THR A 322 18.69 -7.38 14.78
N TYR A 323 17.84 -8.18 15.41
CA TYR A 323 16.41 -8.21 15.12
C TYR A 323 15.76 -6.83 15.32
N PRO A 324 15.03 -6.29 14.32
CA PRO A 324 14.64 -4.87 14.31
C PRO A 324 13.32 -4.56 15.03
N ARG A 325 12.71 -5.56 15.68
CA ARG A 325 11.50 -5.39 16.51
C ARG A 325 11.89 -5.58 17.98
N THR A 326 12.25 -4.47 18.62
CA THR A 326 12.71 -4.42 20.01
C THR A 326 12.29 -3.11 20.65
N GLU A 327 11.86 -3.18 21.90
CA GLU A 327 11.62 -2.02 22.77
C GLU A 327 12.88 -1.69 23.62
N SER A 328 13.83 -2.62 23.69
CA SER A 328 15.05 -2.46 24.47
C SER A 328 16.00 -1.40 23.92
N THR A 329 16.58 -0.65 24.84
CA THR A 329 17.59 0.38 24.61
C THR A 329 18.86 0.15 25.44
N SER A 330 18.94 -0.99 26.13
CA SER A 330 20.12 -1.42 26.90
C SER A 330 20.84 -2.58 26.24
N TYR A 331 22.17 -2.49 26.11
CA TYR A 331 22.98 -3.60 25.66
C TYR A 331 23.11 -4.69 26.75
N PRO A 332 23.20 -5.97 26.38
CA PRO A 332 23.58 -7.05 27.30
C PRO A 332 24.95 -6.79 27.94
N LYS A 333 25.17 -7.30 29.16
CA LYS A 333 26.42 -7.08 29.90
C LYS A 333 27.64 -7.65 29.16
N GLU A 334 27.47 -8.76 28.45
CA GLU A 334 28.52 -9.46 27.72
C GLU A 334 28.67 -8.98 26.26
N PHE A 335 28.04 -7.86 25.88
CA PHE A 335 28.08 -7.39 24.49
C PHE A 335 29.48 -6.92 24.06
N ASN A 336 30.01 -7.51 22.98
CA ASN A 336 31.35 -7.20 22.47
C ASN A 336 31.31 -6.05 21.44
N PHE A 337 31.34 -4.81 21.92
CA PHE A 337 31.31 -3.61 21.06
C PHE A 337 32.45 -3.58 20.03
N MET A 338 33.65 -3.98 20.42
CA MET A 338 34.85 -3.86 19.59
C MET A 338 34.83 -4.80 18.38
N GLU A 339 34.17 -5.95 18.48
CA GLU A 339 34.00 -6.89 17.37
C GLU A 339 33.10 -6.32 16.27
N VAL A 340 32.03 -5.64 16.66
CA VAL A 340 31.11 -4.97 15.73
C VAL A 340 31.81 -3.77 15.08
N ILE A 341 32.46 -2.92 15.88
CA ILE A 341 33.09 -1.67 15.42
C ILE A 341 34.11 -1.91 14.30
N LYS A 342 34.90 -2.99 14.37
CA LYS A 342 35.92 -3.33 13.36
C LYS A 342 35.38 -3.49 11.94
N ASN A 343 34.10 -3.80 11.80
CA ASN A 343 33.46 -4.09 10.52
C ASN A 343 32.68 -2.90 9.95
N ILE A 344 32.58 -1.79 10.68
CA ILE A 344 31.87 -0.59 10.25
C ILE A 344 32.78 0.28 9.38
N LYS A 345 32.36 0.54 8.14
CA LYS A 345 33.13 1.31 7.15
C LYS A 345 32.24 2.34 6.45
N PHE A 346 32.32 3.60 6.86
CA PHE A 346 31.75 4.75 6.15
C PHE A 346 32.52 6.04 6.48
N ASN A 347 32.27 7.12 5.74
CA ASN A 347 32.94 8.41 5.96
C ASN A 347 32.72 8.91 7.40
N TYR A 348 33.77 9.40 8.07
CA TYR A 348 33.77 9.81 9.50
C TYR A 348 33.65 8.68 10.54
N ALA A 349 33.49 7.41 10.13
CA ALA A 349 33.56 6.30 11.06
C ALA A 349 34.95 6.20 11.71
N TYR A 350 36.02 6.52 10.98
CA TYR A 350 37.40 6.47 11.49
C TYR A 350 37.59 7.34 12.76
N ASP A 351 37.19 8.62 12.69
CA ASP A 351 37.35 9.56 13.81
C ASP A 351 36.54 9.12 15.04
N ALA A 352 35.33 8.60 14.81
CA ALA A 352 34.48 8.06 15.87
C ALA A 352 35.11 6.81 16.51
N ILE A 353 35.67 5.90 15.71
CA ILE A 353 36.32 4.68 16.18
C ILE A 353 37.59 5.02 16.96
N GLU A 354 38.41 5.95 16.49
CA GLU A 354 39.59 6.43 17.20
C GLU A 354 39.21 7.03 18.57
N THR A 355 38.15 7.85 18.60
CA THR A 355 37.60 8.40 19.83
C THR A 355 37.15 7.30 20.79
N ILE A 356 36.44 6.29 20.31
CA ILE A 356 36.00 5.14 21.13
C ILE A 356 37.20 4.35 21.66
N ASN A 357 38.23 4.11 20.84
CA ASN A 357 39.45 3.42 21.28
C ASN A 357 40.18 4.20 22.38
N LYS A 358 40.20 5.54 22.30
CA LYS A 358 40.85 6.41 23.28
C LYS A 358 40.12 6.47 24.62
N TYR A 359 38.79 6.57 24.62
CA TYR A 359 38.00 6.82 25.83
C TYR A 359 37.25 5.57 26.37
N GLY A 360 37.23 4.50 25.60
CA GLY A 360 36.47 3.28 25.84
C GLY A 360 35.02 3.36 25.38
N ALA A 361 34.48 2.25 24.87
CA ALA A 361 33.07 2.13 24.49
C ALA A 361 32.18 2.10 25.74
N LYS A 362 31.45 3.19 25.99
CA LYS A 362 30.60 3.34 27.19
C LYS A 362 29.18 3.75 26.79
N PRO A 363 28.29 2.80 26.49
CA PRO A 363 26.90 3.13 26.17
C PRO A 363 26.20 3.79 27.37
N ARG A 364 25.19 4.61 27.08
CA ARG A 364 24.29 5.14 28.12
C ARG A 364 23.43 4.00 28.68
N SER A 365 23.07 4.06 29.96
CA SER A 365 22.06 3.16 30.54
C SER A 365 20.73 3.32 29.81
N GLY A 366 20.13 2.19 29.44
CA GLY A 366 18.80 2.13 28.85
C GLY A 366 17.87 1.21 29.60
N VAL A 367 16.78 0.87 28.94
CA VAL A 367 15.77 -0.07 29.43
C VAL A 367 15.98 -1.40 28.72
N ASP A 368 16.04 -2.48 29.50
CA ASP A 368 15.92 -3.85 28.99
C ASP A 368 14.46 -4.26 29.10
N ALA A 369 13.79 -4.41 27.96
CA ALA A 369 12.39 -4.83 27.90
C ALA A 369 12.23 -6.36 28.00
N GLY A 370 13.34 -7.11 28.08
CA GLY A 370 13.33 -8.57 28.16
C GLY A 370 12.99 -9.27 26.83
N ASP A 371 13.07 -8.54 25.72
CA ASP A 371 12.77 -9.02 24.36
C ASP A 371 14.05 -9.36 23.57
N HIS A 372 14.71 -8.34 23.03
CA HIS A 372 15.88 -8.43 22.16
C HIS A 372 16.85 -7.30 22.48
N PRO A 373 18.16 -7.47 22.25
CA PRO A 373 19.11 -6.37 22.29
C PRO A 373 18.71 -5.22 21.34
N PRO A 374 19.21 -3.99 21.58
CA PRO A 374 18.98 -2.85 20.70
C PRO A 374 19.37 -3.14 19.25
N ILE A 375 18.74 -2.42 18.32
CA ILE A 375 19.00 -2.53 16.87
C ILE A 375 20.42 -2.05 16.59
N THR A 376 21.28 -2.99 16.22
CA THR A 376 22.74 -2.81 16.16
C THR A 376 23.31 -3.54 14.96
N PRO A 377 24.35 -3.00 14.28
CA PRO A 377 25.10 -3.76 13.29
C PRO A 377 25.71 -5.03 13.90
N THR A 378 25.83 -6.08 13.11
CA THR A 378 26.54 -7.30 13.47
C THR A 378 28.02 -7.22 13.06
N SER A 379 28.77 -8.30 13.26
CA SER A 379 30.14 -8.44 12.76
C SER A 379 30.22 -8.63 11.23
N LYS A 380 29.10 -8.73 10.51
CA LYS A 380 29.11 -8.88 9.04
C LYS A 380 29.47 -7.56 8.35
N CYS A 381 30.51 -7.58 7.51
CA CYS A 381 30.97 -6.42 6.75
C CYS A 381 30.02 -6.11 5.58
N ALA A 382 29.57 -4.85 5.48
CA ALA A 382 28.57 -4.39 4.50
C ALA A 382 29.15 -3.94 3.14
N GLN A 383 30.07 -4.71 2.56
CA GLN A 383 30.74 -4.35 1.29
C GLN A 383 29.86 -4.50 0.04
N ASP A 384 28.81 -5.29 0.14
CA ASP A 384 27.85 -5.63 -0.92
C ASP A 384 26.57 -4.78 -0.86
N LEU A 385 26.41 -3.92 0.16
CA LEU A 385 25.28 -2.99 0.24
C LEU A 385 25.54 -1.75 -0.62
N SER A 386 24.49 -1.25 -1.29
CA SER A 386 24.54 -0.02 -2.08
C SER A 386 23.23 0.77 -1.99
N GLY A 387 23.25 2.02 -2.46
CA GLY A 387 22.05 2.87 -2.54
C GLY A 387 21.36 3.10 -1.20
N MET A 388 20.05 2.87 -1.18
CA MET A 388 19.21 3.07 0.01
C MET A 388 19.53 2.05 1.12
N ASP A 389 19.96 0.84 0.77
CA ASP A 389 20.26 -0.21 1.75
C ASP A 389 21.49 0.16 2.56
N LEU A 390 22.53 0.63 1.87
CA LEU A 390 23.73 1.15 2.51
C LEU A 390 23.44 2.42 3.32
N SER A 391 22.60 3.31 2.81
CA SER A 391 22.24 4.55 3.51
C SER A 391 21.48 4.28 4.82
N PHE A 392 20.54 3.33 4.81
CA PHE A 392 19.81 2.89 6.01
C PHE A 392 20.71 2.16 7.01
N TYR A 393 21.57 1.25 6.53
CA TYR A 393 22.58 0.59 7.37
C TYR A 393 23.54 1.61 8.01
N ASN A 394 24.05 2.57 7.24
CA ASN A 394 24.95 3.60 7.74
C ASN A 394 24.28 4.52 8.77
N MET A 395 22.99 4.82 8.63
CA MET A 395 22.22 5.54 9.64
C MET A 395 22.23 4.81 10.99
N ILE A 396 22.05 3.48 10.98
CA ILE A 396 22.09 2.64 12.19
C ILE A 396 23.50 2.59 12.76
N CYS A 397 24.51 2.33 11.92
CA CYS A 397 25.93 2.32 12.33
C CYS A 397 26.36 3.65 12.95
N LYS A 398 25.91 4.76 12.39
CA LYS A 398 26.17 6.11 12.88
C LYS A 398 25.59 6.32 14.28
N ASN A 399 24.33 5.94 14.51
CA ASN A 399 23.73 6.03 15.84
C ASN A 399 24.42 5.09 16.84
N PHE A 400 24.74 3.85 16.43
CA PHE A 400 25.49 2.90 17.25
C PHE A 400 26.83 3.50 17.72
N LEU A 401 27.66 4.01 16.81
CA LEU A 401 28.93 4.66 17.17
C LEU A 401 28.69 5.86 18.08
N ALA A 402 27.74 6.73 17.75
CA ALA A 402 27.40 7.89 18.57
C ALA A 402 27.02 7.51 20.01
N SER A 403 26.29 6.40 20.20
CA SER A 403 25.87 5.92 21.52
C SER A 403 27.04 5.46 22.41
N LEU A 404 28.18 5.11 21.80
CA LEU A 404 29.38 4.64 22.50
C LEU A 404 30.41 5.74 22.75
N MET A 405 30.29 6.88 22.05
CA MET A 405 31.20 8.00 22.15
C MET A 405 30.99 8.83 23.43
N PRO A 406 31.91 9.76 23.77
CA PRO A 406 31.68 10.77 24.80
C PRO A 406 30.55 11.75 24.45
N ASP A 407 29.97 12.38 25.47
CA ASP A 407 29.06 13.52 25.31
C ASP A 407 29.80 14.68 24.60
N ALA A 408 29.08 15.52 23.86
CA ALA A 408 29.65 16.78 23.39
C ALA A 408 29.69 17.78 24.55
N GLU A 409 30.81 18.44 24.79
CA GLU A 409 30.96 19.43 25.86
C GLU A 409 31.25 20.80 25.27
N PHE A 410 30.61 21.83 25.82
CA PHE A 410 30.74 23.20 25.35
C PHE A 410 30.50 24.19 26.47
N TYR A 411 31.06 25.38 26.31
CA TYR A 411 30.71 26.53 27.13
C TYR A 411 29.55 27.29 26.49
N ILE A 412 28.56 27.65 27.31
CA ILE A 412 27.58 28.68 26.96
C ILE A 412 28.03 29.96 27.65
N LYS A 413 28.41 30.96 26.86
CA LYS A 413 28.72 32.30 27.33
C LYS A 413 27.47 33.14 27.19
N THR A 414 26.95 33.68 28.30
CA THR A 414 25.84 34.64 28.33
C THR A 414 26.40 35.99 28.75
N VAL A 415 26.35 36.96 27.84
CA VAL A 415 26.66 38.36 28.11
C VAL A 415 25.34 39.05 28.38
N GLU A 416 25.14 39.57 29.59
CA GLU A 416 23.99 40.40 29.92
C GLU A 416 24.39 41.87 29.76
N LEU A 417 23.58 42.62 29.02
CA LEU A 417 23.75 44.05 28.81
C LEU A 417 22.53 44.80 29.34
N GLN A 418 22.71 46.06 29.71
CA GLN A 418 21.66 46.90 30.27
C GLN A 418 21.74 48.33 29.74
N CYS A 419 20.58 48.90 29.44
CA CYS A 419 20.37 50.33 29.18
C CYS A 419 19.13 50.76 29.99
N GLU A 420 19.29 51.72 30.88
CA GLU A 420 18.26 52.10 31.86
C GLU A 420 17.75 50.86 32.64
N GLN A 421 16.43 50.63 32.71
CA GLN A 421 15.85 49.41 33.30
C GLN A 421 15.83 48.18 32.37
N HIS A 422 16.15 48.35 31.08
CA HIS A 422 15.99 47.31 30.06
C HIS A 422 17.22 46.43 29.94
N LYS A 423 17.02 45.11 29.92
CA LYS A 423 18.10 44.13 29.85
C LYS A 423 18.09 43.40 28.52
N PHE A 424 19.28 43.02 28.09
CA PHE A 424 19.54 42.29 26.86
C PHE A 424 20.51 41.16 27.14
N HIS A 425 20.54 40.16 26.28
CA HIS A 425 21.60 39.17 26.29
C HIS A 425 22.13 38.84 24.90
N VAL A 426 23.37 38.40 24.90
CA VAL A 426 23.98 37.66 23.80
C VAL A 426 24.43 36.32 24.35
N LYS A 427 24.05 35.23 23.67
CA LYS A 427 24.51 33.89 24.00
C LYS A 427 25.35 33.33 22.86
N SER A 428 26.53 32.83 23.20
CA SER A 428 27.37 32.09 22.26
C SER A 428 27.75 30.71 22.82
N LYS A 429 27.99 29.77 21.90
CA LYS A 429 28.38 28.39 22.19
C LYS A 429 29.80 28.16 21.67
N GLU A 430 30.69 27.73 22.56
CA GLU A 430 32.07 27.38 22.24
C GLU A 430 32.31 25.91 22.59
N TYR A 431 32.61 25.08 21.59
CA TYR A 431 32.84 23.64 21.81
C TYR A 431 34.20 23.38 22.45
N ILE A 432 34.19 22.62 23.55
CA ILE A 432 35.38 22.02 24.17
C ILE A 432 35.71 20.73 23.43
N THR A 433 34.69 19.90 23.20
CA THR A 433 34.77 18.71 22.37
C THR A 433 33.43 18.45 21.70
N PHE A 434 33.47 18.07 20.43
CA PHE A 434 32.27 17.70 19.67
C PHE A 434 31.71 16.33 20.08
N GLY A 435 32.49 15.47 20.76
CA GLY A 435 32.04 14.15 21.19
C GLY A 435 31.34 13.37 20.06
N TRP A 436 30.19 12.79 20.36
CA TRP A 436 29.35 12.08 19.39
C TRP A 436 28.85 12.93 18.20
N GLN A 437 28.82 14.26 18.32
CA GLN A 437 28.27 15.15 17.29
C GLN A 437 29.14 15.23 16.03
N ILE A 438 30.42 14.79 16.07
CA ILE A 438 31.29 14.75 14.87
C ILE A 438 30.67 13.93 13.73
N LEU A 439 29.79 12.98 14.07
CA LEU A 439 29.13 12.13 13.10
C LEU A 439 28.02 12.89 12.35
N TYR A 440 27.43 13.92 12.93
CA TYR A 440 26.23 14.60 12.43
C TYR A 440 26.55 15.95 11.80
N LYS A 441 25.81 16.32 10.75
CA LYS A 441 25.85 17.70 10.28
C LYS A 441 25.10 18.58 11.29
N GLN A 442 25.49 19.84 11.41
CA GLN A 442 24.81 20.78 12.30
C GLN A 442 23.31 20.93 11.97
N SER A 443 22.93 20.77 10.69
CA SER A 443 21.53 20.71 10.24
C SER A 443 20.74 19.50 10.76
N ASP A 444 21.42 18.40 11.10
CA ASP A 444 20.80 17.16 11.58
C ASP A 444 20.54 17.21 13.10
N LEU A 445 21.15 18.17 13.80
CA LEU A 445 21.07 18.36 15.25
C LEU A 445 19.98 19.38 15.61
N ALA A 446 18.77 19.18 15.08
CA ALA A 446 17.66 20.15 15.11
C ALA A 446 17.21 20.62 16.52
N ASP A 447 17.58 19.88 17.58
CA ASP A 447 17.26 20.20 18.98
C ASP A 447 18.40 20.93 19.73
N ASP A 448 19.54 21.16 19.10
CA ASP A 448 20.63 21.93 19.72
C ASP A 448 20.40 23.42 19.45
N GLU A 449 20.19 24.22 20.50
CA GLU A 449 20.04 25.68 20.38
C GLU A 449 21.24 26.23 19.60
N GLN A 450 20.98 26.67 18.37
CA GLN A 450 22.01 27.23 17.50
C GLN A 450 22.31 28.63 17.97
N TYR A 451 23.33 28.75 18.82
CA TYR A 451 23.91 30.03 19.17
C TYR A 451 24.89 30.47 18.09
N GLU A 452 24.75 31.69 17.62
CA GLU A 452 25.68 32.27 16.67
C GLU A 452 27.04 32.54 17.35
N VAL A 453 28.10 32.53 16.54
CA VAL A 453 29.43 32.96 17.01
C VAL A 453 29.39 34.48 17.16
N THR A 454 29.79 34.98 18.32
CA THR A 454 29.77 36.42 18.60
C THR A 454 30.77 37.16 17.73
N GLN A 455 30.34 38.25 17.09
CA GLN A 455 31.22 39.10 16.27
C GLN A 455 31.95 40.16 17.11
N ILE A 456 31.43 40.47 18.30
CA ILE A 456 32.01 41.43 19.24
C ILE A 456 32.68 40.68 20.40
N SER A 457 33.85 41.17 20.81
CA SER A 457 34.49 40.73 22.05
C SER A 457 34.01 41.61 23.21
N TYR A 458 33.39 40.99 24.22
CA TYR A 458 32.82 41.68 25.37
C TYR A 458 33.73 41.58 26.60
N GLN A 459 33.94 42.71 27.28
CA GLN A 459 34.47 42.82 28.63
C GLN A 459 33.43 43.42 29.58
N LYS A 460 33.58 43.16 30.87
CA LYS A 460 32.72 43.77 31.88
C LYS A 460 32.89 45.28 31.82
N ASP A 461 31.78 46.00 31.95
CA ASP A 461 31.70 47.46 31.91
C ASP A 461 31.91 48.10 30.51
N ASP A 462 32.10 47.31 29.45
CA ASP A 462 32.09 47.81 28.07
C ASP A 462 30.77 48.50 27.74
N VAL A 463 30.85 49.53 26.89
CA VAL A 463 29.72 50.35 26.48
C VAL A 463 29.64 50.39 24.97
N PHE A 464 28.45 50.11 24.43
CA PHE A 464 28.18 50.08 22.99
C PHE A 464 27.08 51.08 22.63
N ASP A 465 27.18 51.64 21.43
CA ASP A 465 26.11 52.45 20.85
C ASP A 465 25.13 51.52 20.11
N PHE A 466 23.83 51.85 20.18
CA PHE A 466 22.83 51.16 19.37
C PHE A 466 23.04 51.48 17.90
N TYR A 467 23.11 50.43 17.07
CA TYR A 467 23.20 50.55 15.62
C TYR A 467 21.82 50.62 14.98
N GLU A 468 20.92 49.73 15.40
CA GLU A 468 19.57 49.63 14.87
C GLU A 468 18.59 49.22 15.98
N LEU A 469 17.46 49.92 16.07
CA LEU A 469 16.37 49.66 17.01
C LEU A 469 15.06 49.59 16.24
N ASN A 470 14.52 48.39 16.08
CA ASN A 470 13.30 48.16 15.32
C ASN A 470 12.23 47.47 16.14
N LEU A 471 11.00 47.96 16.05
CA LEU A 471 9.84 47.22 16.54
C LEU A 471 9.33 46.33 15.42
N LYS A 472 9.58 45.03 15.50
CA LYS A 472 9.07 44.07 14.52
C LYS A 472 7.75 43.51 14.99
N GLU A 473 6.71 43.81 14.22
CA GLU A 473 5.43 43.14 14.34
C GLU A 473 5.56 41.68 13.88
N LYS A 474 5.07 40.76 14.71
CA LYS A 474 5.01 39.33 14.43
C LYS A 474 3.65 38.78 14.82
N TYR A 475 3.37 37.60 14.26
CA TYR A 475 2.17 36.84 14.59
C TYR A 475 2.59 35.46 15.08
N THR A 476 1.91 34.95 16.11
CA THR A 476 2.06 33.55 16.48
C THR A 476 1.58 32.68 15.33
N THR A 477 2.27 31.58 15.02
CA THR A 477 1.90 30.67 13.93
C THR A 477 1.17 29.45 14.47
N PRO A 478 0.21 28.87 13.71
CA PRO A 478 -0.40 27.60 14.09
C PRO A 478 0.64 26.48 14.13
N PRO A 479 0.39 25.37 14.86
CA PRO A 479 1.23 24.20 14.77
C PRO A 479 1.19 23.63 13.33
N THR A 480 2.17 22.81 12.96
CA THR A 480 2.10 22.07 11.69
C THR A 480 1.32 20.77 11.86
N TYR A 481 0.85 20.20 10.76
CA TYR A 481 0.36 18.82 10.73
C TYR A 481 1.42 17.86 11.32
N LEU A 482 0.95 16.73 11.87
CA LEU A 482 1.83 15.73 12.43
C LEU A 482 2.68 15.12 11.32
N THR A 483 3.99 15.07 11.53
CA THR A 483 4.84 14.17 10.75
C THR A 483 4.63 12.73 11.23
N GLU A 484 4.98 11.74 10.41
CA GLU A 484 4.97 10.34 10.86
C GLU A 484 5.84 10.12 12.11
N SER A 485 6.98 10.80 12.23
CA SER A 485 7.85 10.78 13.43
C SER A 485 7.14 11.33 14.68
N ASN A 486 6.39 12.42 14.55
CA ASN A 486 5.60 12.94 15.67
C ASN A 486 4.42 12.03 16.01
N LEU A 487 3.79 11.40 15.01
CA LEU A 487 2.71 10.45 15.23
C LEU A 487 3.22 9.20 15.96
N LEU A 488 4.37 8.64 15.56
CA LEU A 488 5.05 7.56 16.29
C LEU A 488 5.29 7.94 17.76
N SER A 489 5.75 9.17 18.02
CA SER A 489 5.98 9.66 19.38
C SER A 489 4.68 9.76 20.20
N LEU A 490 3.57 10.12 19.57
CA LEU A 490 2.26 10.14 20.23
C LEU A 490 1.75 8.73 20.50
N MET A 491 1.91 7.78 19.57
CA MET A 491 1.52 6.39 19.76
C MET A 491 2.32 5.72 20.89
N GLU A 492 3.64 5.92 20.91
CA GLU A 492 4.52 5.43 21.99
C GLU A 492 4.15 6.04 23.33
N LYS A 493 3.97 7.38 23.41
CA LYS A 493 3.56 8.07 24.64
C LYS A 493 2.23 7.56 25.20
N ASN A 494 1.30 7.16 24.33
CA ASN A 494 -0.02 6.68 24.72
C ASN A 494 -0.10 5.14 24.80
N LEU A 495 1.02 4.44 24.60
CA LEU A 495 1.13 2.97 24.69
C LEU A 495 0.12 2.25 23.79
N ILE A 496 0.00 2.69 22.53
CA ILE A 496 -0.80 2.00 21.50
C ILE A 496 0.07 1.57 20.33
N GLY A 497 -0.26 0.44 19.70
CA GLY A 497 0.53 -0.11 18.60
C GLY A 497 1.87 -0.71 19.05
N THR A 498 1.90 -1.34 20.23
CA THR A 498 3.06 -2.06 20.79
C THR A 498 3.43 -3.28 19.92
N ASP A 499 4.50 -4.00 20.28
CA ASP A 499 4.99 -5.16 19.52
C ASP A 499 5.30 -4.80 18.04
N ALA A 500 5.91 -3.64 17.82
CA ALA A 500 6.30 -3.12 16.49
C ALA A 500 5.14 -2.95 15.47
N SER A 501 3.89 -2.83 15.93
CA SER A 501 2.71 -2.68 15.06
C SER A 501 2.40 -1.23 14.64
N MET A 502 3.05 -0.21 15.24
CA MET A 502 2.80 1.21 14.92
C MET A 502 2.94 1.52 13.42
N ALA A 503 3.97 0.97 12.76
CA ALA A 503 4.22 1.20 11.34
C ALA A 503 3.03 0.75 10.48
N GLN A 504 2.47 -0.42 10.78
CA GLN A 504 1.30 -0.95 10.08
C GLN A 504 0.05 -0.11 10.33
N HIS A 505 -0.18 0.36 11.57
CA HIS A 505 -1.35 1.20 11.86
C HIS A 505 -1.28 2.57 11.18
N ILE A 506 -0.08 3.18 11.08
CA ILE A 506 0.15 4.42 10.32
C ILE A 506 -0.05 4.18 8.81
N GLN A 507 0.37 3.02 8.29
CA GLN A 507 0.11 2.66 6.89
C GLN A 507 -1.39 2.45 6.64
N ASN A 508 -2.11 1.77 7.55
CA ASN A 508 -3.53 1.51 7.41
C ASN A 508 -4.37 2.80 7.31
N VAL A 509 -4.06 3.84 8.10
CA VAL A 509 -4.80 5.12 7.99
C VAL A 509 -4.55 5.83 6.65
N GLN A 510 -3.38 5.63 6.04
CA GLN A 510 -3.04 6.15 4.71
C GLN A 510 -3.75 5.34 3.61
N ASP A 511 -3.65 4.01 3.65
CA ASP A 511 -4.25 3.10 2.65
C ASP A 511 -5.78 3.23 2.59
N ARG A 512 -6.41 3.56 3.73
CA ARG A 512 -7.86 3.80 3.84
C ARG A 512 -8.25 5.23 3.44
N ASN A 513 -7.31 6.05 2.98
CA ASN A 513 -7.51 7.45 2.57
C ASN A 513 -8.14 8.32 3.67
N TYR A 514 -7.79 8.05 4.94
CA TYR A 514 -8.18 8.90 6.07
C TYR A 514 -7.22 10.05 6.30
N VAL A 515 -5.96 9.88 5.89
CA VAL A 515 -4.95 10.92 5.83
C VAL A 515 -4.24 10.86 4.49
N GLN A 516 -3.68 11.99 4.07
CA GLN A 516 -2.82 12.11 2.90
C GLN A 516 -1.47 12.65 3.34
N LEU A 517 -0.41 12.11 2.73
CA LEU A 517 0.94 12.57 2.98
C LEU A 517 1.23 13.82 2.14
N LEU A 518 1.53 14.93 2.79
CA LEU A 518 1.90 16.17 2.12
C LEU A 518 3.35 16.09 1.58
N PRO A 519 3.59 16.57 0.34
CA PRO A 519 4.93 16.58 -0.26
C PRO A 519 5.95 17.35 0.57
N GLY A 520 7.20 16.86 0.59
CA GLY A 520 8.38 17.58 1.10
C GLY A 520 8.65 17.53 2.61
N LYS A 521 7.65 17.23 3.47
CA LYS A 521 7.84 17.18 4.94
C LYS A 521 7.21 15.97 5.65
N ARG A 522 6.73 14.96 4.91
CA ARG A 522 6.05 13.76 5.42
C ARG A 522 4.97 14.05 6.48
N GLN A 523 4.19 15.10 6.24
CA GLN A 523 3.11 15.53 7.13
C GLN A 523 1.81 14.83 6.76
N LEU A 524 1.09 14.31 7.75
CA LEU A 524 -0.16 13.60 7.60
C LEU A 524 -1.32 14.59 7.75
N GLN A 525 -1.93 14.97 6.62
CA GLN A 525 -3.12 15.80 6.61
C GLN A 525 -4.38 14.92 6.59
N PRO A 526 -5.29 15.04 7.57
CA PRO A 526 -6.57 14.34 7.54
C PRO A 526 -7.41 14.72 6.30
N THR A 527 -8.02 13.71 5.67
CA THR A 527 -9.00 13.92 4.62
C THR A 527 -10.35 14.30 5.21
N GLN A 528 -11.27 14.81 4.37
CA GLN A 528 -12.63 15.12 4.81
C GLN A 528 -13.32 13.90 5.44
N LEU A 529 -13.10 12.70 4.88
CA LEU A 529 -13.60 11.44 5.44
C LEU A 529 -13.02 11.16 6.82
N GLY A 530 -11.69 11.25 6.98
CA GLY A 530 -11.04 11.00 8.26
C GLY A 530 -11.54 11.96 9.35
N ILE A 531 -11.70 13.25 9.02
CA ILE A 531 -12.21 14.26 9.95
C ILE A 531 -13.64 13.94 10.40
N GLN A 532 -14.56 13.71 9.46
CA GLN A 532 -15.97 13.45 9.81
C GLN A 532 -16.14 12.13 10.57
N LEU A 533 -15.37 11.10 10.21
CA LEU A 533 -15.38 9.83 10.92
C LEU A 533 -14.98 10.00 12.39
N ILE A 534 -13.85 10.65 12.66
CA ILE A 534 -13.38 10.87 14.04
C ILE A 534 -14.32 11.79 14.82
N GLN A 535 -14.78 12.90 14.23
CA GLN A 535 -15.71 13.80 14.90
C GLN A 535 -17.03 13.10 15.23
N GLY A 536 -17.59 12.32 14.29
CA GLY A 536 -18.83 11.56 14.48
C GLY A 536 -18.69 10.49 15.56
N LEU A 537 -17.62 9.70 15.53
CA LEU A 537 -17.34 8.73 16.57
C LEU A 537 -17.16 9.39 17.93
N LYS A 538 -16.46 10.54 18.01
CA LYS A 538 -16.23 11.29 19.25
C LYS A 538 -17.49 11.93 19.82
N LEU A 539 -18.47 12.28 18.97
CA LEU A 539 -19.79 12.74 19.41
C LEU A 539 -20.61 11.61 20.01
N ILE A 540 -20.49 10.39 19.44
CA ILE A 540 -21.17 9.21 19.95
C ILE A 540 -20.48 8.72 21.23
N ASP A 541 -19.26 8.19 21.13
CA ASP A 541 -18.49 7.70 22.27
C ASP A 541 -17.01 8.10 22.14
N LYS A 542 -16.58 9.02 23.00
CA LYS A 542 -15.19 9.52 23.04
C LYS A 542 -14.18 8.42 23.32
N GLU A 543 -14.54 7.36 24.03
CA GLU A 543 -13.62 6.26 24.37
C GLU A 543 -13.29 5.36 23.17
N LEU A 544 -14.14 5.29 22.14
CA LEU A 544 -13.83 4.59 20.89
C LEU A 544 -12.72 5.28 20.08
N VAL A 545 -12.51 6.57 20.33
CA VAL A 545 -11.53 7.42 19.66
C VAL A 545 -10.29 7.63 20.52
N ALA A 546 -10.46 7.71 21.84
CA ALA A 546 -9.36 7.92 22.77
C ALA A 546 -8.42 6.70 22.82
N PRO A 547 -7.09 6.91 22.98
CA PRO A 547 -6.13 5.82 23.02
C PRO A 547 -6.25 4.96 24.28
N ASN A 548 -6.91 5.44 25.35
CA ASN A 548 -6.97 4.79 26.66
C ASN A 548 -7.55 3.36 26.61
N LEU A 549 -8.63 3.16 25.84
CA LEU A 549 -9.26 1.85 25.72
C LEU A 549 -8.30 0.83 25.08
N ARG A 550 -7.62 1.23 24.00
CA ARG A 550 -6.62 0.39 23.33
C ARG A 550 -5.39 0.16 24.20
N SER A 551 -4.87 1.21 24.82
CA SER A 551 -3.70 1.16 25.71
C SER A 551 -3.92 0.16 26.84
N LYS A 552 -5.11 0.17 27.46
CA LYS A 552 -5.46 -0.79 28.50
C LYS A 552 -5.49 -2.23 27.98
N MET A 553 -6.04 -2.43 26.78
CA MET A 553 -6.06 -3.73 26.13
C MET A 553 -4.64 -4.27 25.86
N GLU A 554 -3.72 -3.45 25.34
CA GLU A 554 -2.32 -3.83 25.10
C GLU A 554 -1.60 -4.21 26.40
N GLN A 555 -1.83 -3.48 27.50
CA GLN A 555 -1.29 -3.84 28.81
C GLN A 555 -1.85 -5.16 29.34
N ASP A 556 -3.13 -5.44 29.10
CA ASP A 556 -3.73 -6.71 29.50
C ASP A 556 -3.24 -7.88 28.62
N LEU A 557 -2.86 -7.65 27.36
CA LEU A 557 -2.18 -8.64 26.52
C LEU A 557 -0.83 -9.07 27.09
N ASN A 558 -0.07 -8.15 27.71
CA ASN A 558 1.17 -8.52 28.41
C ASN A 558 0.90 -9.50 29.57
N LYS A 559 -0.24 -9.38 30.25
CA LYS A 559 -0.62 -10.34 31.31
C LYS A 559 -0.98 -11.71 30.74
N VAL A 560 -1.52 -11.78 29.51
CA VAL A 560 -1.73 -13.05 28.81
C VAL A 560 -0.37 -13.67 28.44
N ALA A 561 0.55 -12.87 27.91
CA ALA A 561 1.92 -13.29 27.58
C ALA A 561 2.71 -13.82 28.79
N GLU A 562 2.42 -13.30 29.99
CA GLU A 562 2.99 -13.75 31.27
C GLU A 562 2.22 -14.92 31.93
N GLY A 563 1.11 -15.38 31.34
CA GLY A 563 0.27 -16.43 31.91
C GLY A 563 -0.57 -16.01 33.13
N LYS A 564 -0.67 -14.71 33.42
CA LYS A 564 -1.43 -14.15 34.56
C LYS A 564 -2.94 -14.06 34.29
N ILE A 565 -3.35 -13.98 33.02
CA ILE A 565 -4.76 -13.99 32.59
C ILE A 565 -4.90 -15.04 31.48
N SER A 566 -5.95 -15.86 31.53
CA SER A 566 -6.21 -16.84 30.47
C SER A 566 -6.77 -16.17 29.21
N LYS A 567 -6.43 -16.72 28.03
CA LYS A 567 -6.93 -16.28 26.71
C LYS A 567 -8.45 -16.10 26.70
N VAL A 568 -9.19 -17.12 27.12
CA VAL A 568 -10.66 -17.14 27.10
C VAL A 568 -11.26 -16.04 27.98
N LYS A 569 -10.70 -15.83 29.18
CA LYS A 569 -11.16 -14.78 30.10
C LYS A 569 -10.93 -13.40 29.48
N MET A 570 -9.74 -13.15 28.96
CA MET A 570 -9.39 -11.87 28.33
C MET A 570 -10.31 -11.54 27.15
N ILE A 571 -10.54 -12.50 26.24
CA ILE A 571 -11.42 -12.31 25.09
C ILE A 571 -12.84 -11.96 25.54
N ASN A 572 -13.42 -12.74 26.46
CA ASN A 572 -14.80 -12.52 26.91
C ASN A 572 -14.97 -11.15 27.59
N GLU A 573 -14.05 -10.75 28.46
CA GLU A 573 -14.10 -9.47 29.16
C GLU A 573 -14.02 -8.28 28.19
N GLN A 574 -13.14 -8.35 27.18
CA GLN A 574 -13.00 -7.27 26.19
C GLN A 574 -14.17 -7.24 25.21
N LEU A 575 -14.62 -8.38 24.69
CA LEU A 575 -15.76 -8.44 23.77
C LEU A 575 -17.06 -7.96 24.45
N THR A 576 -17.27 -8.28 25.73
CA THR A 576 -18.44 -7.76 26.48
C THR A 576 -18.42 -6.22 26.54
N LYS A 577 -17.25 -5.61 26.79
CA LYS A 577 -17.10 -4.15 26.78
C LYS A 577 -17.39 -3.57 25.41
N TYR A 578 -16.82 -4.17 24.35
CA TYR A 578 -17.04 -3.70 22.98
C TYR A 578 -18.45 -3.91 22.48
N LEU A 579 -19.15 -4.96 22.91
CA LEU A 579 -20.56 -5.19 22.60
C LEU A 579 -21.44 -4.07 23.16
N ASN A 580 -21.25 -3.70 24.43
CA ASN A 580 -21.99 -2.57 25.03
C ASN A 580 -21.74 -1.26 24.28
N LYS A 581 -20.48 -0.99 23.92
CA LYS A 581 -20.11 0.19 23.11
C LYS A 581 -20.70 0.13 21.70
N PHE A 582 -20.72 -1.04 21.08
CA PHE A 582 -21.28 -1.23 19.75
C PHE A 582 -22.79 -1.01 19.73
N GLN A 583 -23.52 -1.52 20.73
CA GLN A 583 -24.95 -1.28 20.86
C GLN A 583 -25.26 0.21 21.05
N PHE A 584 -24.51 0.90 21.92
CA PHE A 584 -24.63 2.34 22.10
C PHE A 584 -24.31 3.10 20.80
N PHE A 585 -23.27 2.67 20.09
CA PHE A 585 -22.89 3.24 18.79
C PHE A 585 -23.99 3.09 17.74
N LYS A 586 -24.58 1.90 17.63
CA LYS A 586 -25.69 1.59 16.71
C LYS A 586 -26.94 2.42 17.00
N GLN A 587 -27.29 2.61 18.27
CA GLN A 587 -28.42 3.45 18.68
C GLN A 587 -28.23 4.93 18.32
N ASN A 588 -26.97 5.41 18.30
CA ASN A 588 -26.63 6.82 18.11
C ASN A 588 -25.99 7.13 16.75
N ILE A 589 -26.02 6.19 15.79
CA ILE A 589 -25.38 6.32 14.48
C ILE A 589 -25.83 7.55 13.68
N ASN A 590 -27.06 8.03 13.93
CA ASN A 590 -27.61 9.22 13.28
C ASN A 590 -26.80 10.49 13.58
N LEU A 591 -26.08 10.57 14.71
CA LEU A 591 -25.19 11.69 15.01
C LEU A 591 -24.01 11.76 14.03
N LEU A 592 -23.49 10.60 13.64
CA LEU A 592 -22.46 10.50 12.62
C LEU A 592 -23.03 10.85 11.24
N ASP A 593 -24.24 10.37 10.92
CA ASP A 593 -24.94 10.69 9.67
C ASP A 593 -25.10 12.20 9.47
N GLN A 594 -25.55 12.93 10.50
CA GLN A 594 -25.74 14.38 10.46
C GLN A 594 -24.46 15.14 10.10
N LEU A 595 -23.31 14.72 10.65
CA LEU A 595 -22.02 15.31 10.29
C LEU A 595 -21.68 15.03 8.82
N PHE A 596 -21.91 13.79 8.37
CA PHE A 596 -21.67 13.43 6.98
C PHE A 596 -22.57 14.22 6.03
N GLU A 597 -23.87 14.38 6.32
CA GLU A 597 -24.79 15.21 5.51
C GLU A 597 -24.31 16.65 5.34
N SER A 598 -23.68 17.23 6.36
CA SER A 598 -23.19 18.61 6.31
C SER A 598 -21.99 18.82 5.37
N LYS A 599 -21.26 17.76 5.01
CA LYS A 599 -20.00 17.83 4.26
C LYS A 599 -19.99 17.01 2.98
N PHE A 600 -20.86 16.02 2.86
CA PHE A 600 -20.97 15.14 1.71
C PHE A 600 -22.28 15.39 0.96
N GLN A 601 -22.20 15.36 -0.37
CA GLN A 601 -23.35 15.57 -1.23
C GLN A 601 -24.23 14.31 -1.22
N THR A 602 -25.48 14.45 -0.76
CA THR A 602 -26.45 13.35 -0.79
C THR A 602 -26.59 12.77 -2.20
N ILE A 603 -26.93 11.49 -2.27
CA ILE A 603 -27.11 10.82 -3.56
C ILE A 603 -28.28 11.42 -4.37
N LYS A 604 -29.30 11.96 -3.67
CA LYS A 604 -30.47 12.60 -4.24
C LYS A 604 -30.11 13.80 -5.12
N SER A 605 -29.11 14.58 -4.72
CA SER A 605 -28.71 15.81 -5.42
C SER A 605 -27.59 15.61 -6.45
N ALA A 606 -27.14 14.39 -6.70
CA ALA A 606 -25.96 14.11 -7.53
C ALA A 606 -26.22 13.19 -8.73
N GLY A 607 -25.28 13.19 -9.69
CA GLY A 607 -25.28 12.31 -10.86
C GLY A 607 -25.99 12.88 -12.09
N LYS A 608 -25.74 12.27 -13.25
CA LYS A 608 -26.33 12.64 -14.55
C LYS A 608 -27.39 11.62 -14.97
N PRO A 609 -28.50 12.01 -15.62
CA PRO A 609 -29.47 11.06 -16.17
C PRO A 609 -28.79 9.96 -17.00
N PHE A 610 -29.19 8.69 -16.82
CA PHE A 610 -28.51 7.55 -17.44
C PHE A 610 -29.47 6.54 -18.09
N ILE A 611 -30.02 5.58 -17.34
CA ILE A 611 -30.96 4.56 -17.87
C ILE A 611 -32.33 4.66 -17.23
N SER A 612 -33.35 4.02 -17.82
CA SER A 612 -34.68 3.91 -17.19
C SER A 612 -34.64 2.92 -16.01
N CYS A 613 -35.24 3.30 -14.89
CA CYS A 613 -35.33 2.48 -13.69
C CYS A 613 -36.17 1.22 -13.97
N PRO A 614 -35.69 0.02 -13.62
CA PRO A 614 -36.42 -1.21 -13.88
C PRO A 614 -37.66 -1.42 -12.99
N GLN A 615 -37.88 -0.56 -12.00
CA GLN A 615 -39.07 -0.64 -11.12
C GLN A 615 -40.12 0.41 -11.47
N CYS A 616 -39.73 1.68 -11.62
CA CYS A 616 -40.68 2.78 -11.87
C CYS A 616 -40.60 3.39 -13.27
N ASN A 617 -39.70 2.90 -14.12
CA ASN A 617 -39.46 3.38 -15.48
C ASN A 617 -39.05 4.87 -15.63
N LYS A 618 -38.81 5.59 -14.53
CA LYS A 618 -38.26 6.95 -14.53
C LYS A 618 -36.74 6.93 -14.77
N PHE A 619 -36.17 8.02 -15.28
CA PHE A 619 -34.72 8.14 -15.47
C PHE A 619 -33.96 8.04 -14.13
N THR A 620 -32.96 7.17 -14.11
CA THR A 620 -31.98 7.06 -13.04
C THR A 620 -30.84 8.06 -13.25
N LYS A 621 -30.09 8.35 -12.19
CA LYS A 621 -28.87 9.15 -12.22
C LYS A 621 -27.65 8.25 -12.09
N PHE A 622 -26.68 8.37 -12.99
CA PHE A 622 -25.38 7.75 -12.88
C PHE A 622 -24.42 8.62 -12.07
N ILE A 623 -23.77 8.00 -11.10
CA ILE A 623 -22.77 8.62 -10.24
C ILE A 623 -21.42 8.05 -10.68
N SER A 624 -20.59 8.92 -11.23
CA SER A 624 -19.30 8.55 -11.83
C SER A 624 -18.15 8.42 -10.83
N LEU A 625 -18.33 8.93 -9.60
CA LEU A 625 -17.36 8.81 -8.51
C LEU A 625 -17.32 7.36 -8.01
N ILE A 626 -16.14 6.88 -7.63
CA ILE A 626 -15.93 5.49 -7.17
C ILE A 626 -16.50 5.33 -5.74
N PRO A 627 -17.30 4.29 -5.44
CA PRO A 627 -17.81 3.30 -6.38
C PRO A 627 -18.87 3.90 -7.30
N GLN A 628 -18.66 3.73 -8.61
CA GLN A 628 -19.62 4.07 -9.63
C GLN A 628 -20.90 3.29 -9.37
N ARG A 629 -22.05 3.95 -9.54
CA ARG A 629 -23.38 3.36 -9.27
C ARG A 629 -24.49 4.15 -9.96
N ILE A 630 -25.66 3.52 -10.04
CA ILE A 630 -26.87 4.10 -10.62
C ILE A 630 -27.89 4.31 -9.50
N TYR A 631 -28.48 5.49 -9.40
CA TYR A 631 -29.46 5.83 -8.37
C TYR A 631 -30.81 6.22 -8.98
N CYS A 632 -31.89 5.64 -8.50
CA CYS A 632 -33.24 6.04 -8.84
C CYS A 632 -33.83 6.95 -7.77
N GLY A 633 -34.05 8.23 -8.10
CA GLY A 633 -34.63 9.20 -7.17
C GLY A 633 -36.10 8.93 -6.80
N THR A 634 -36.84 8.22 -7.64
CA THR A 634 -38.27 7.90 -7.38
C THR A 634 -38.43 6.66 -6.50
N CYS A 635 -37.59 5.64 -6.70
CA CYS A 635 -37.63 4.42 -5.89
C CYS A 635 -36.74 4.50 -4.64
N ASP A 636 -35.98 5.60 -4.47
CA ASP A 636 -34.91 5.75 -3.47
C ASP A 636 -33.96 4.53 -3.43
N ARG A 637 -33.59 4.02 -4.62
CA ARG A 637 -32.87 2.75 -4.77
C ARG A 637 -31.58 2.89 -5.57
N ILE A 638 -30.56 2.15 -5.17
CA ILE A 638 -29.24 2.12 -5.80
C ILE A 638 -29.04 0.79 -6.50
N TYR A 639 -28.47 0.85 -7.70
CA TYR A 639 -28.02 -0.29 -8.47
C TYR A 639 -26.49 -0.22 -8.61
N SER A 640 -25.83 -1.28 -8.17
CA SER A 640 -24.39 -1.50 -8.31
C SER A 640 -24.01 -1.68 -9.79
N VAL A 641 -22.81 -1.24 -10.15
CA VAL A 641 -22.25 -1.45 -11.49
C VAL A 641 -20.81 -1.97 -11.41
N ILE A 642 -20.39 -2.68 -12.45
CA ILE A 642 -19.00 -3.10 -12.63
C ILE A 642 -18.14 -1.86 -12.86
N GLN A 643 -17.21 -1.58 -11.95
CA GLN A 643 -16.36 -0.39 -11.99
C GLN A 643 -15.58 -0.29 -13.32
N CYS A 644 -15.70 0.85 -14.00
CA CYS A 644 -15.15 1.06 -15.34
C CYS A 644 -14.40 2.39 -15.41
N GLN A 645 -13.18 2.38 -15.96
CA GLN A 645 -12.36 3.60 -16.14
C GLN A 645 -12.68 4.37 -17.43
N LYS A 646 -13.32 3.72 -18.41
CA LYS A 646 -13.66 4.34 -19.70
C LYS A 646 -15.09 4.87 -19.70
N HIS A 647 -16.01 4.09 -20.26
CA HIS A 647 -17.43 4.43 -20.35
C HIS A 647 -18.30 3.18 -20.27
N TYR A 648 -19.60 3.42 -20.06
CA TYR A 648 -20.63 2.39 -20.13
C TYR A 648 -21.40 2.54 -21.44
N GLU A 649 -21.73 1.42 -22.07
CA GLU A 649 -22.57 1.41 -23.27
C GLU A 649 -23.92 0.75 -22.96
N ILE A 650 -25.00 1.44 -23.30
CA ILE A 650 -26.36 0.93 -23.11
C ILE A 650 -26.70 0.00 -24.27
N GLN A 651 -27.10 -1.23 -23.95
CA GLN A 651 -27.48 -2.21 -24.97
C GLN A 651 -28.87 -1.89 -25.52
N LYS A 652 -29.06 -2.14 -26.83
CA LYS A 652 -30.33 -1.91 -27.54
C LYS A 652 -31.41 -2.94 -27.21
N ILE A 653 -31.07 -3.96 -26.42
CA ILE A 653 -31.98 -5.01 -25.98
C ILE A 653 -32.47 -4.73 -24.55
N ARG A 654 -33.54 -5.42 -24.13
CA ARG A 654 -34.06 -5.39 -22.77
C ARG A 654 -33.79 -6.71 -22.06
N CYS A 655 -33.49 -6.65 -20.77
CA CYS A 655 -33.34 -7.86 -19.96
C CYS A 655 -34.66 -8.64 -19.91
N ALA A 656 -34.65 -9.91 -20.30
CA ALA A 656 -35.84 -10.78 -20.32
C ALA A 656 -36.50 -10.98 -18.94
N TYR A 657 -35.76 -10.78 -17.84
CA TYR A 657 -36.31 -10.93 -16.49
C TYR A 657 -36.95 -9.66 -15.93
N CYS A 658 -36.33 -8.52 -16.16
CA CYS A 658 -36.70 -7.30 -15.43
C CYS A 658 -36.90 -6.07 -16.31
N ASN A 659 -36.81 -6.24 -17.62
CA ASN A 659 -36.96 -5.18 -18.62
C ASN A 659 -35.97 -4.00 -18.46
N CYS A 660 -34.95 -4.15 -17.60
CA CYS A 660 -33.86 -3.20 -17.47
C CYS A 660 -33.03 -3.20 -18.77
N PRO A 661 -32.59 -2.03 -19.27
CA PRO A 661 -31.54 -1.99 -20.30
C PRO A 661 -30.25 -2.59 -19.72
N PRO A 662 -29.70 -3.67 -20.30
CA PRO A 662 -28.36 -4.12 -19.95
C PRO A 662 -27.33 -3.07 -20.34
N ILE A 663 -26.23 -3.00 -19.62
CA ILE A 663 -25.09 -2.13 -19.91
C ILE A 663 -23.81 -2.94 -20.07
N SER A 664 -22.88 -2.43 -20.87
CA SER A 664 -21.54 -2.99 -21.02
C SER A 664 -20.52 -2.11 -20.32
N ALA A 665 -19.71 -2.69 -19.44
CA ALA A 665 -18.50 -2.05 -18.95
C ALA A 665 -17.34 -2.31 -19.92
N ALA A 666 -16.73 -1.26 -20.44
CA ALA A 666 -15.58 -1.33 -21.34
C ALA A 666 -14.25 -1.32 -20.56
N GLY A 667 -13.75 -2.51 -20.17
CA GLY A 667 -12.43 -2.73 -19.55
C GLY A 667 -11.41 -3.37 -20.51
N GLU A 668 -10.49 -4.19 -19.99
CA GLU A 668 -9.66 -5.10 -20.81
C GLU A 668 -10.51 -6.13 -21.57
N LYS A 669 -11.64 -6.53 -20.97
CA LYS A 669 -12.69 -7.34 -21.58
C LYS A 669 -14.04 -6.63 -21.42
N ARG A 670 -14.85 -6.65 -22.47
CA ARG A 670 -16.20 -6.07 -22.44
C ARG A 670 -17.14 -7.03 -21.70
N THR A 671 -17.72 -6.56 -20.60
CA THR A 671 -18.62 -7.39 -19.78
C THR A 671 -20.02 -6.81 -19.81
N ASN A 672 -20.98 -7.60 -20.27
CA ASN A 672 -22.39 -7.24 -20.31
C ASN A 672 -23.09 -7.65 -19.02
N PHE A 673 -23.86 -6.75 -18.43
CA PHE A 673 -24.65 -7.05 -17.24
C PHE A 673 -25.91 -6.19 -17.17
N CYS A 674 -26.93 -6.72 -16.51
CA CYS A 674 -28.14 -5.96 -16.18
C CYS A 674 -27.96 -5.36 -14.78
N PRO A 675 -28.07 -4.03 -14.57
CA PRO A 675 -27.87 -3.42 -13.26
C PRO A 675 -28.73 -4.01 -12.14
N LYS A 676 -30.01 -4.36 -12.42
CA LYS A 676 -30.88 -5.01 -11.43
C LYS A 676 -30.40 -6.43 -11.08
N CYS A 677 -30.23 -7.30 -12.06
CA CYS A 677 -29.73 -8.67 -11.83
C CYS A 677 -28.34 -8.68 -11.16
N TYR A 678 -27.48 -7.73 -11.52
CA TYR A 678 -26.16 -7.57 -10.92
C TYR A 678 -26.22 -7.10 -9.46
N THR A 679 -27.20 -6.26 -9.11
CA THR A 679 -27.34 -5.75 -7.73
C THR A 679 -28.03 -6.76 -6.83
N ASP A 680 -29.13 -7.35 -7.30
CA ASP A 680 -30.04 -8.11 -6.46
C ASP A 680 -29.64 -9.59 -6.36
N GLY A 681 -28.89 -10.10 -7.34
CA GLY A 681 -28.74 -11.54 -7.51
C GLY A 681 -30.09 -12.23 -7.77
N ASN A 682 -30.08 -13.53 -8.00
CA ASN A 682 -31.29 -14.37 -7.94
C ASN A 682 -30.87 -15.67 -7.27
N GLU A 683 -31.38 -15.95 -6.06
CA GLU A 683 -31.00 -17.12 -5.25
C GLU A 683 -31.20 -18.44 -6.00
N ASP A 684 -32.27 -18.55 -6.78
CA ASP A 684 -32.55 -19.75 -7.58
C ASP A 684 -31.52 -19.92 -8.70
N MET A 685 -31.10 -18.81 -9.32
CA MET A 685 -30.05 -18.86 -10.36
C MET A 685 -28.66 -19.13 -9.80
N VAL A 686 -28.38 -18.72 -8.56
CA VAL A 686 -27.10 -19.01 -7.90
C VAL A 686 -27.00 -20.51 -7.60
N LYS A 687 -28.08 -21.13 -7.12
CA LYS A 687 -28.16 -22.59 -6.96
C LYS A 687 -27.96 -23.33 -8.28
N ASP A 688 -28.65 -22.90 -9.35
CA ASP A 688 -28.47 -23.48 -10.68
C ASP A 688 -27.00 -23.37 -11.15
N LEU A 689 -26.36 -22.20 -10.97
CA LEU A 689 -24.95 -22.01 -11.36
C LEU A 689 -23.98 -22.90 -10.58
N GLU A 690 -24.24 -23.12 -9.29
CA GLU A 690 -23.45 -24.03 -8.46
C GLU A 690 -23.58 -25.49 -8.93
N GLU A 691 -24.77 -25.92 -9.37
CA GLU A 691 -24.97 -27.24 -10.00
C GLU A 691 -24.17 -27.40 -11.30
N PHE A 692 -23.98 -26.32 -12.06
CA PHE A 692 -23.11 -26.27 -13.25
C PHE A 692 -21.62 -26.05 -12.93
N GLY A 693 -21.23 -26.10 -11.65
CA GLY A 693 -19.83 -26.00 -11.21
C GLY A 693 -19.27 -24.58 -11.14
N TYR A 694 -20.10 -23.54 -11.28
CA TYR A 694 -19.70 -22.15 -11.10
C TYR A 694 -19.81 -21.75 -9.62
N LYS A 695 -18.66 -21.48 -8.98
CA LYS A 695 -18.65 -20.91 -7.63
C LYS A 695 -19.01 -19.42 -7.70
N SER A 696 -20.07 -19.01 -7.02
CA SER A 696 -20.38 -17.60 -6.78
C SER A 696 -19.24 -16.96 -5.98
N ASP A 697 -18.58 -15.96 -6.55
CA ASP A 697 -17.47 -15.22 -5.91
C ASP A 697 -17.96 -13.96 -5.17
N GLY A 698 -19.26 -13.91 -4.83
CA GLY A 698 -19.90 -12.75 -4.19
C GLY A 698 -19.99 -11.50 -5.08
N LYS A 699 -19.64 -11.60 -6.36
CA LYS A 699 -19.84 -10.54 -7.36
C LYS A 699 -21.22 -10.70 -8.01
N GLY A 700 -21.86 -9.57 -8.31
CA GLY A 700 -23.16 -9.54 -8.96
C GLY A 700 -23.25 -10.35 -10.25
N LEU A 701 -24.43 -10.90 -10.54
CA LEU A 701 -24.67 -11.75 -11.71
C LEU A 701 -24.52 -10.96 -13.03
N THR A 702 -23.58 -11.39 -13.88
CA THR A 702 -23.41 -10.81 -15.23
C THR A 702 -24.30 -11.51 -16.25
N CYS A 703 -24.54 -10.89 -17.42
CA CYS A 703 -25.44 -11.47 -18.41
C CYS A 703 -24.94 -12.82 -18.94
N ASN A 704 -23.63 -12.99 -19.11
CA ASN A 704 -23.01 -14.26 -19.52
C ASN A 704 -23.11 -15.37 -18.47
N GLN A 705 -23.66 -15.09 -17.27
CA GLN A 705 -23.99 -16.08 -16.25
C GLN A 705 -25.51 -16.29 -16.14
N CYS A 706 -26.32 -15.59 -16.95
CA CYS A 706 -27.76 -15.70 -16.95
C CYS A 706 -28.19 -17.02 -17.61
N MET A 707 -29.11 -17.77 -17.00
CA MET A 707 -29.65 -19.04 -17.53
C MET A 707 -30.97 -18.88 -18.30
N ASN A 708 -31.48 -17.64 -18.42
CA ASN A 708 -32.72 -17.37 -19.14
C ASN A 708 -32.56 -17.60 -20.64
N GLN A 709 -33.32 -18.55 -21.17
CA GLN A 709 -33.29 -18.91 -22.59
C GLN A 709 -33.72 -17.74 -23.50
N SER A 710 -34.62 -16.88 -23.03
CA SER A 710 -35.10 -15.71 -23.76
C SER A 710 -34.15 -14.52 -23.70
N CYS A 711 -33.08 -14.56 -22.89
CA CYS A 711 -32.09 -13.49 -22.83
C CYS A 711 -31.02 -13.71 -23.90
N PRO A 712 -30.85 -12.81 -24.89
CA PRO A 712 -29.85 -12.98 -25.95
C PRO A 712 -28.40 -13.01 -25.44
N LEU A 713 -28.16 -12.46 -24.25
CA LEU A 713 -26.84 -12.39 -23.62
C LEU A 713 -26.59 -13.51 -22.59
N SER A 714 -27.49 -14.49 -22.50
CA SER A 714 -27.42 -15.58 -21.51
C SER A 714 -26.23 -16.51 -21.72
N LEU A 715 -25.84 -17.21 -20.65
CA LEU A 715 -24.88 -18.30 -20.70
C LEU A 715 -25.32 -19.35 -21.73
N ARG A 716 -26.60 -19.76 -21.73
CA ARG A 716 -27.12 -20.77 -22.66
C ARG A 716 -27.03 -20.37 -24.13
N ASN A 717 -27.22 -19.08 -24.44
CA ASN A 717 -27.14 -18.57 -25.81
C ASN A 717 -25.71 -18.24 -26.25
N ASN A 718 -24.75 -18.19 -25.32
CA ASN A 718 -23.33 -17.89 -25.57
C ASN A 718 -22.40 -18.96 -24.98
N TYR A 719 -22.89 -20.19 -24.77
CA TYR A 719 -22.19 -21.20 -23.97
C TYR A 719 -20.96 -21.73 -24.69
N ILE A 720 -19.92 -21.96 -23.90
CA ILE A 720 -18.71 -22.65 -24.34
C ILE A 720 -18.63 -23.96 -23.53
N SER A 721 -18.80 -25.11 -24.19
CA SER A 721 -18.78 -26.44 -23.57
C SER A 721 -17.41 -27.10 -23.64
N ASP A 722 -17.07 -27.93 -22.66
CA ASP A 722 -15.95 -28.87 -22.77
C ASP A 722 -16.28 -29.99 -23.78
N CYS A 723 -15.25 -30.53 -24.42
CA CYS A 723 -15.39 -31.69 -25.31
C CYS A 723 -15.85 -32.92 -24.49
N PRO A 724 -16.98 -33.55 -24.83
CA PRO A 724 -17.54 -34.66 -24.04
C PRO A 724 -16.60 -35.89 -23.93
N ALA A 725 -15.74 -36.10 -24.92
CA ALA A 725 -14.82 -37.23 -24.98
C ALA A 725 -13.54 -37.05 -24.14
N CYS A 726 -13.20 -35.82 -23.74
CA CYS A 726 -11.90 -35.46 -23.17
C CYS A 726 -11.98 -34.94 -21.73
N SER A 727 -12.96 -35.41 -20.95
CA SER A 727 -13.32 -34.95 -19.60
C SER A 727 -12.21 -35.07 -18.51
N LYS A 728 -10.95 -35.31 -18.90
CA LYS A 728 -9.75 -35.35 -18.03
C LYS A 728 -8.59 -34.44 -18.48
N GLY A 729 -8.88 -33.37 -19.23
CA GLY A 729 -7.96 -32.26 -19.48
C GLY A 729 -6.98 -32.50 -20.65
N GLY A 730 -6.80 -31.47 -21.48
CA GLY A 730 -5.82 -31.46 -22.59
C GLY A 730 -6.31 -30.86 -23.92
N CYS A 731 -7.61 -30.53 -24.06
CA CYS A 731 -8.17 -29.95 -25.28
C CYS A 731 -8.99 -28.68 -24.99
N ASP A 732 -8.88 -27.67 -25.86
CA ASP A 732 -9.59 -26.39 -25.78
C ASP A 732 -11.09 -26.52 -26.16
N LYS A 733 -11.88 -25.54 -25.71
CA LYS A 733 -13.36 -25.57 -25.56
C LYS A 733 -14.16 -25.36 -26.87
N LEU A 734 -15.39 -25.91 -26.96
CA LEU A 734 -16.35 -25.75 -28.08
C LEU A 734 -17.27 -24.53 -27.88
N ILE A 735 -17.48 -23.70 -28.90
CA ILE A 735 -18.34 -22.49 -28.85
C ILE A 735 -19.69 -22.72 -29.56
N LEU A 736 -20.79 -22.33 -28.90
CA LEU A 736 -22.08 -22.08 -29.56
C LEU A 736 -22.47 -20.62 -29.36
N GLY A 737 -22.56 -19.86 -30.46
CA GLY A 737 -23.22 -18.55 -30.49
C GLY A 737 -22.33 -17.33 -30.74
N SER A 738 -22.91 -16.37 -31.46
CA SER A 738 -22.32 -15.22 -32.14
C SER A 738 -21.58 -14.21 -31.25
N GLN A 739 -20.41 -13.75 -31.71
CA GLN A 739 -19.70 -12.50 -31.35
C GLN A 739 -18.31 -12.58 -30.67
N THR A 740 -17.60 -13.71 -30.68
CA THR A 740 -16.15 -13.70 -30.40
C THR A 740 -15.36 -14.60 -31.34
N SER A 741 -15.23 -14.17 -32.59
CA SER A 741 -14.33 -14.77 -33.58
C SER A 741 -13.03 -13.95 -33.65
N ALA A 742 -12.02 -14.34 -32.88
CA ALA A 742 -10.67 -13.81 -33.07
C ALA A 742 -9.52 -14.77 -32.72
N LYS A 743 -9.77 -16.03 -32.32
CA LYS A 743 -8.69 -16.97 -31.93
C LYS A 743 -8.92 -18.47 -32.23
N ILE A 744 -9.87 -18.83 -33.11
CA ILE A 744 -10.36 -20.23 -33.17
C ILE A 744 -9.91 -21.00 -34.41
N GLU A 745 -9.19 -20.38 -35.36
CA GLU A 745 -8.99 -21.00 -36.68
C GLU A 745 -7.95 -22.13 -36.78
N GLU A 746 -7.27 -22.55 -35.71
CA GLU A 746 -6.21 -23.57 -35.84
C GLU A 746 -6.59 -25.01 -35.44
N LYS A 747 -7.79 -25.30 -34.89
CA LYS A 747 -8.01 -26.60 -34.19
C LYS A 747 -9.31 -27.38 -34.44
N PHE A 748 -10.16 -27.03 -35.40
CA PHE A 748 -11.39 -27.81 -35.70
C PHE A 748 -11.60 -28.03 -37.21
N LYS A 749 -12.08 -29.21 -37.61
CA LYS A 749 -12.35 -29.58 -39.01
C LYS A 749 -13.87 -29.74 -39.18
N ILE A 750 -14.47 -28.97 -40.08
CA ILE A 750 -15.90 -29.06 -40.42
C ILE A 750 -16.00 -29.81 -41.76
N THR A 751 -16.75 -30.91 -41.78
CA THR A 751 -17.04 -31.67 -43.01
C THR A 751 -18.49 -31.38 -43.41
N ILE A 752 -18.70 -30.92 -44.64
CA ILE A 752 -20.02 -30.69 -45.23
C ILE A 752 -20.13 -31.69 -46.39
N ASP A 753 -21.09 -32.61 -46.32
CA ASP A 753 -21.33 -33.58 -47.40
C ASP A 753 -21.84 -32.87 -48.66
N GLU A 754 -21.48 -33.45 -49.81
CA GLU A 754 -21.42 -32.87 -51.16
C GLU A 754 -22.69 -32.12 -51.64
N PHE A 755 -22.49 -30.95 -52.27
CA PHE A 755 -23.51 -30.28 -53.08
C PHE A 755 -23.16 -30.43 -54.56
N ASP A 756 -24.08 -31.01 -55.34
CA ASP A 756 -24.04 -30.97 -56.80
C ASP A 756 -24.97 -29.83 -57.26
N ILE A 757 -24.41 -28.72 -57.76
CA ILE A 757 -25.17 -27.57 -58.25
C ILE A 757 -24.91 -27.43 -59.75
N GLN A 758 -25.86 -27.87 -60.59
CA GLN A 758 -25.88 -27.50 -62.00
C GLN A 758 -26.53 -26.13 -62.18
N ILE A 759 -25.82 -25.21 -62.84
CA ILE A 759 -26.35 -23.90 -63.25
C ILE A 759 -26.24 -23.80 -64.77
N GLU A 760 -27.38 -23.79 -65.46
CA GLU A 760 -27.43 -23.58 -66.92
C GLU A 760 -27.10 -22.13 -67.29
N LYS A 761 -26.36 -21.94 -68.39
CA LYS A 761 -25.98 -20.62 -68.91
C LYS A 761 -27.16 -19.92 -69.58
N PRO A 762 -27.49 -18.65 -69.25
CA PRO A 762 -28.40 -17.86 -70.06
C PRO A 762 -27.67 -17.30 -71.29
N VAL A 763 -28.17 -17.63 -72.48
CA VAL A 763 -27.62 -17.21 -73.77
C VAL A 763 -28.02 -15.76 -74.09
N GLY A 764 -27.07 -14.91 -74.49
CA GLY A 764 -27.36 -13.66 -75.23
C GLY A 764 -27.04 -12.30 -74.57
N LYS A 765 -26.14 -12.18 -73.58
CA LYS A 765 -25.63 -10.87 -73.10
C LYS A 765 -24.11 -10.87 -72.94
N SER A 766 -23.50 -9.68 -73.03
CA SER A 766 -22.03 -9.52 -73.04
C SER A 766 -21.36 -10.12 -71.80
N GLU A 767 -20.16 -10.68 -71.99
CA GLU A 767 -19.40 -11.47 -71.01
C GLU A 767 -19.20 -10.74 -69.67
N LYS A 768 -19.11 -9.40 -69.69
CA LYS A 768 -19.02 -8.56 -68.49
C LYS A 768 -20.32 -8.48 -67.70
N ILE A 769 -21.48 -8.45 -68.36
CA ILE A 769 -22.79 -8.48 -67.68
C ILE A 769 -23.07 -9.88 -67.13
N GLN A 770 -22.61 -10.93 -67.81
CA GLN A 770 -22.69 -12.31 -67.31
C GLN A 770 -21.86 -12.51 -66.03
N GLN A 771 -20.63 -11.97 -65.97
CA GLN A 771 -19.83 -12.00 -64.73
C GLN A 771 -20.47 -11.20 -63.60
N GLN A 772 -21.10 -10.06 -63.91
CA GLN A 772 -21.73 -9.21 -62.89
C GLN A 772 -23.04 -9.79 -62.35
N ILE A 773 -23.86 -10.45 -63.19
CA ILE A 773 -25.04 -11.21 -62.74
C ILE A 773 -24.63 -12.45 -61.94
N TYR A 774 -23.55 -13.15 -62.34
CA TYR A 774 -22.98 -14.27 -61.59
C TYR A 774 -22.42 -13.85 -60.23
N LEU A 775 -21.79 -12.67 -60.13
CA LEU A 775 -21.30 -12.12 -58.86
C LEU A 775 -22.43 -11.59 -57.96
N GLN A 776 -23.47 -10.95 -58.53
CA GLN A 776 -24.62 -10.47 -57.75
C GLN A 776 -25.53 -11.59 -57.26
N SER A 777 -25.71 -12.66 -58.03
CA SER A 777 -26.45 -13.85 -57.57
C SER A 777 -25.69 -14.61 -56.47
N LYS A 778 -24.36 -14.50 -56.42
CA LYS A 778 -23.53 -15.09 -55.34
C LYS A 778 -23.50 -14.25 -54.05
N LEU A 779 -23.76 -12.95 -54.13
CA LEU A 779 -23.97 -12.08 -52.95
C LEU A 779 -25.34 -12.27 -52.31
N TYR A 780 -26.31 -12.89 -53.00
CA TYR A 780 -27.62 -13.24 -52.45
C TYR A 780 -27.65 -14.57 -51.67
N LEU A 781 -26.48 -15.20 -51.46
CA LEU A 781 -26.33 -16.45 -50.72
C LEU A 781 -26.05 -16.25 -49.22
N ASP A 782 -26.30 -15.05 -48.68
CA ASP A 782 -26.20 -14.73 -47.24
C ASP A 782 -27.28 -15.43 -46.37
N ASN A 783 -28.11 -16.30 -46.95
CA ASN A 783 -29.15 -17.06 -46.24
C ASN A 783 -29.08 -18.58 -46.51
N PHE A 784 -27.89 -19.18 -46.53
CA PHE A 784 -27.81 -20.64 -46.44
C PHE A 784 -28.04 -21.13 -45.02
N SER A 785 -29.15 -21.85 -44.83
CA SER A 785 -29.33 -22.73 -43.68
C SER A 785 -28.48 -23.97 -43.87
N ILE A 786 -27.64 -24.29 -42.89
CA ILE A 786 -26.82 -25.50 -42.85
C ILE A 786 -27.75 -26.74 -42.98
N PRO A 787 -27.41 -27.77 -43.78
CA PRO A 787 -28.21 -28.98 -43.85
C PRO A 787 -28.35 -29.65 -42.49
N SER A 788 -29.44 -30.40 -42.30
CA SER A 788 -29.87 -31.02 -41.04
C SER A 788 -28.91 -32.05 -40.41
N SER A 789 -27.68 -32.20 -40.91
CA SER A 789 -26.71 -33.23 -40.51
C SER A 789 -25.26 -32.76 -40.33
N SER A 790 -24.96 -31.46 -40.28
CA SER A 790 -23.56 -31.02 -40.15
C SER A 790 -22.96 -31.31 -38.77
N GLN A 791 -21.83 -32.04 -38.80
CA GLN A 791 -21.06 -32.44 -37.63
C GLN A 791 -19.77 -31.63 -37.50
N ILE A 792 -19.45 -31.22 -36.26
CA ILE A 792 -18.14 -30.65 -35.91
C ILE A 792 -17.28 -31.75 -35.29
N THR A 793 -16.08 -31.94 -35.83
CA THR A 793 -15.11 -32.94 -35.35
C THR A 793 -13.94 -32.25 -34.63
N CYS A 794 -13.63 -32.68 -33.40
CA CYS A 794 -12.44 -32.24 -32.68
C CYS A 794 -11.17 -32.81 -33.35
N THR A 795 -10.20 -31.97 -33.73
CA THR A 795 -8.98 -32.47 -34.38
C THR A 795 -8.06 -33.28 -33.47
N SER A 796 -8.10 -33.03 -32.14
CA SER A 796 -7.24 -33.73 -31.17
C SER A 796 -7.77 -35.10 -30.74
N CYS A 797 -9.08 -35.29 -30.65
CA CYS A 797 -9.67 -36.57 -30.19
C CYS A 797 -10.64 -37.22 -31.17
N GLN A 798 -10.91 -36.59 -32.31
CA GLN A 798 -11.79 -37.09 -33.37
C GLN A 798 -13.28 -37.27 -32.97
N ALA A 799 -13.72 -36.75 -31.83
CA ALA A 799 -15.12 -36.79 -31.43
C ALA A 799 -15.99 -35.82 -32.26
N THR A 800 -17.16 -36.27 -32.70
CA THR A 800 -18.13 -35.52 -33.51
C THR A 800 -19.36 -35.05 -32.70
N ALA A 801 -19.87 -33.84 -32.98
CA ALA A 801 -21.12 -33.31 -32.42
C ALA A 801 -21.97 -32.61 -33.49
N ASN A 802 -23.29 -32.72 -33.40
CA ASN A 802 -24.24 -32.08 -34.33
C ASN A 802 -24.47 -30.60 -33.96
N LEU A 803 -24.51 -29.70 -34.95
CA LEU A 803 -24.86 -28.29 -34.75
C LEU A 803 -26.37 -28.10 -34.47
N PRO A 804 -26.77 -27.13 -33.62
CA PRO A 804 -28.19 -26.79 -33.44
C PRO A 804 -28.78 -26.20 -34.73
N GLN A 805 -30.01 -26.59 -35.06
CA GLN A 805 -30.70 -26.18 -36.29
C GLN A 805 -30.94 -24.66 -36.34
N GLY A 806 -30.63 -24.04 -37.48
CA GLY A 806 -31.15 -22.71 -37.85
C GLY A 806 -30.28 -21.49 -37.53
N GLN A 807 -28.97 -21.63 -37.30
CA GLN A 807 -28.07 -20.47 -37.19
C GLN A 807 -27.05 -20.38 -38.34
N PRO A 808 -26.81 -19.18 -38.90
CA PRO A 808 -25.86 -19.01 -40.01
C PRO A 808 -24.41 -19.12 -39.52
N LEU A 809 -23.59 -19.90 -40.22
CA LEU A 809 -22.13 -19.89 -40.09
C LEU A 809 -21.57 -18.85 -41.07
N ILE A 810 -20.68 -17.96 -40.62
CA ILE A 810 -19.96 -17.02 -41.49
C ILE A 810 -18.46 -17.17 -41.22
N LEU A 811 -17.68 -17.54 -42.24
CA LEU A 811 -16.22 -17.68 -42.18
C LEU A 811 -15.54 -16.82 -43.25
N GLY A 812 -14.38 -16.25 -42.91
CA GLY A 812 -13.49 -15.58 -43.87
C GLY A 812 -12.46 -14.66 -43.21
N GLU A 813 -11.21 -14.75 -43.67
CA GLU A 813 -10.12 -13.85 -43.27
C GLU A 813 -10.28 -12.43 -43.85
N PHE A 814 -9.73 -11.46 -43.14
CA PHE A 814 -9.65 -10.06 -43.56
C PHE A 814 -8.25 -9.73 -44.12
N CYS A 815 -8.21 -8.98 -45.22
CA CYS A 815 -7.01 -8.29 -45.69
C CYS A 815 -6.62 -7.18 -44.68
N GLU A 816 -5.35 -6.72 -44.72
CA GLU A 816 -4.89 -5.59 -43.88
C GLU A 816 -5.70 -4.30 -44.09
N CYS A 817 -6.37 -4.15 -45.24
CA CYS A 817 -7.28 -3.03 -45.52
C CYS A 817 -8.69 -3.20 -44.91
N GLY A 818 -8.97 -4.31 -44.22
CA GLY A 818 -10.23 -4.58 -43.53
C GLY A 818 -11.36 -5.16 -44.39
N ALA A 819 -11.11 -5.50 -45.67
CA ALA A 819 -12.05 -6.21 -46.54
C ALA A 819 -11.77 -7.72 -46.60
N ARG A 820 -12.80 -8.54 -46.86
CA ARG A 820 -12.67 -10.01 -46.90
C ARG A 820 -11.85 -10.49 -48.11
N LYS A 821 -10.90 -11.39 -47.87
CA LYS A 821 -10.01 -11.97 -48.88
C LYS A 821 -10.74 -13.12 -49.60
N ILE A 822 -10.62 -13.22 -50.93
CA ILE A 822 -11.21 -14.31 -51.71
C ILE A 822 -10.10 -15.04 -52.47
N GLU A 823 -10.09 -16.36 -52.35
CA GLU A 823 -9.24 -17.28 -53.12
C GLU A 823 -10.07 -17.98 -54.20
N ILE A 824 -9.58 -17.94 -55.43
CA ILE A 824 -10.21 -18.61 -56.57
C ILE A 824 -9.17 -19.47 -57.26
N LYS A 825 -9.44 -20.77 -57.32
CA LYS A 825 -8.60 -21.72 -58.05
C LYS A 825 -9.05 -21.78 -59.51
N THR A 826 -8.18 -21.36 -60.42
CA THR A 826 -8.41 -21.45 -61.87
C THR A 826 -7.59 -22.61 -62.45
N LYS A 827 -7.78 -22.90 -63.74
CA LYS A 827 -7.04 -23.96 -64.43
C LYS A 827 -5.54 -23.67 -64.57
N GLU A 828 -5.10 -22.43 -64.33
CA GLU A 828 -3.69 -22.02 -64.42
C GLU A 828 -3.03 -21.83 -63.04
N GLY A 829 -3.80 -21.91 -61.95
CA GLY A 829 -3.28 -21.78 -60.58
C GLY A 829 -4.27 -21.14 -59.60
N LEU A 830 -3.84 -20.97 -58.36
CA LEU A 830 -4.62 -20.29 -57.31
C LEU A 830 -4.40 -18.78 -57.39
N VAL A 831 -5.47 -18.00 -57.51
CA VAL A 831 -5.43 -16.53 -57.54
C VAL A 831 -6.12 -15.97 -56.31
N THR A 832 -5.43 -15.12 -55.57
CA THR A 832 -5.87 -14.46 -54.33
C THR A 832 -6.14 -12.98 -54.59
N GLY A 833 -7.28 -12.43 -54.13
CA GLY A 833 -7.54 -10.98 -54.23
C GLY A 833 -8.72 -10.48 -53.39
N CYS A 834 -8.79 -9.16 -53.18
CA CYS A 834 -9.97 -8.48 -52.64
C CYS A 834 -10.32 -7.28 -53.52
N GLY A 835 -11.60 -6.89 -53.61
CA GLY A 835 -12.09 -5.86 -54.54
C GLY A 835 -11.55 -4.43 -54.36
N LEU A 836 -10.71 -4.19 -53.34
CA LEU A 836 -10.07 -2.90 -53.07
C LEU A 836 -8.56 -2.89 -53.35
N CYS A 837 -7.95 -4.04 -53.67
CA CYS A 837 -6.52 -4.17 -53.94
C CYS A 837 -6.35 -4.71 -55.36
N SER A 838 -5.79 -3.90 -56.27
CA SER A 838 -5.51 -4.29 -57.66
C SER A 838 -4.59 -5.52 -57.71
N ILE A 839 -4.92 -6.50 -58.55
CA ILE A 839 -4.09 -7.70 -58.79
C ILE A 839 -2.89 -7.28 -59.67
N GLU A 840 -1.65 -7.44 -59.21
CA GLU A 840 -0.45 -7.25 -60.05
C GLU A 840 -0.46 -8.25 -61.22
N GLY A 841 -0.37 -7.73 -62.45
CA GLY A 841 -0.33 -8.52 -63.69
C GLY A 841 -1.40 -8.18 -64.73
N VAL A 842 -2.41 -7.37 -64.40
CA VAL A 842 -3.39 -6.86 -65.38
C VAL A 842 -3.50 -5.33 -65.27
N GLU A 843 -2.79 -4.63 -66.16
CA GLU A 843 -2.89 -3.17 -66.34
C GLU A 843 -4.21 -2.84 -67.05
N ILE A 844 -5.23 -2.36 -66.33
CA ILE A 844 -6.42 -1.75 -66.97
C ILE A 844 -6.19 -0.23 -67.05
N LYS A 845 -5.66 0.20 -68.20
CA LYS A 845 -5.69 1.59 -68.65
C LYS A 845 -7.14 1.98 -68.94
N MET A 846 -7.68 2.94 -68.20
CA MET A 846 -8.90 3.63 -68.61
C MET A 846 -8.54 4.65 -69.69
N SER A 847 -9.07 4.49 -70.90
CA SER A 847 -9.03 5.53 -71.94
C SER A 847 -10.43 5.90 -72.43
N SER A 848 -10.82 7.11 -72.00
CA SER A 848 -11.53 8.22 -72.68
C SER A 848 -12.90 8.04 -73.35
N GLU A 849 -13.82 8.91 -72.86
CA GLU A 849 -14.79 9.77 -73.61
C GLU A 849 -16.06 9.12 -74.21
N LYS A 850 -17.31 9.64 -74.10
CA LYS A 850 -17.98 10.93 -73.76
C LYS A 850 -19.35 10.59 -73.08
N VAL A 851 -20.04 11.42 -72.28
CA VAL A 851 -20.80 12.64 -72.65
C VAL A 851 -21.20 13.43 -71.38
N SER A 852 -21.15 14.76 -71.55
CA SER A 852 -21.52 15.96 -70.76
C SER A 852 -22.59 15.94 -69.66
N TRP A 853 -22.38 16.83 -68.67
CA TRP A 853 -23.25 18.00 -68.45
C TRP A 853 -22.41 19.26 -68.11
N LYS A 854 -22.73 20.38 -68.78
CA LYS A 854 -22.20 21.74 -68.55
C LYS A 854 -23.10 22.46 -67.53
N SER A 855 -22.51 23.26 -66.64
CA SER A 855 -22.72 24.72 -66.63
C SER A 855 -21.82 25.43 -65.59
N ASN A 856 -20.98 26.36 -66.08
CA ASN A 856 -20.62 27.70 -65.58
C ASN A 856 -20.78 28.01 -64.07
N ASN A 857 -19.84 28.70 -63.39
CA ASN A 857 -19.20 29.94 -63.80
C ASN A 857 -18.04 30.36 -62.86
N ASN A 858 -16.98 30.92 -63.45
CA ASN A 858 -16.17 32.08 -63.02
C ASN A 858 -15.20 32.07 -61.80
N ASN A 859 -13.91 32.07 -62.17
CA ASN A 859 -12.92 33.17 -62.05
C ASN A 859 -12.22 33.55 -60.72
N ARG A 860 -10.86 33.59 -60.85
CA ARG A 860 -9.86 34.57 -60.35
C ARG A 860 -9.18 34.39 -58.97
N ASN A 861 -7.86 34.14 -59.07
CA ASN A 861 -6.70 34.79 -58.42
C ASN A 861 -6.84 35.43 -57.01
N GLY A 862 -5.94 35.06 -56.10
CA GLY A 862 -5.66 35.85 -54.89
C GLY A 862 -4.62 35.30 -53.91
N ARG A 863 -3.35 35.66 -54.14
CA ARG A 863 -2.22 35.94 -53.21
C ARG A 863 -2.33 35.74 -51.67
N LYS A 864 -1.16 35.32 -51.12
CA LYS A 864 -0.41 35.75 -49.89
C LYS A 864 -0.62 35.02 -48.54
N GLY A 865 0.51 34.62 -47.95
CA GLY A 865 0.87 34.98 -46.57
C GLY A 865 1.34 33.86 -45.63
N GLN A 866 2.68 33.73 -45.44
CA GLN A 866 3.46 33.76 -44.16
C GLN A 866 2.87 33.08 -42.90
N THR A 867 3.58 32.34 -42.02
CA THR A 867 5.00 32.25 -41.56
C THR A 867 5.07 31.03 -40.60
N SER A 868 5.97 30.05 -40.73
CA SER A 868 7.30 29.90 -40.06
C SER A 868 7.33 30.22 -38.54
N GLY A 869 8.00 29.46 -37.68
CA GLY A 869 9.02 28.46 -37.96
C GLY A 869 9.73 27.89 -36.74
N HIS A 870 10.83 27.22 -37.09
CA HIS A 870 11.57 26.16 -36.41
C HIS A 870 12.61 26.62 -35.39
N LYS A 871 13.01 25.60 -34.62
CA LYS A 871 14.25 25.37 -33.86
C LYS A 871 15.57 25.61 -34.63
N ASP A 872 16.61 25.70 -33.82
CA ASP A 872 17.95 25.10 -33.93
C ASP A 872 19.18 26.01 -34.16
N GLN A 873 20.00 25.98 -33.10
CA GLN A 873 21.45 25.89 -32.98
C GLN A 873 22.34 26.07 -34.23
N GLY A 874 23.47 26.79 -34.03
CA GLY A 874 24.68 26.51 -34.82
C GLY A 874 25.73 27.61 -34.99
N SER A 875 26.55 27.84 -33.95
CA SER A 875 27.98 28.19 -34.00
C SER A 875 28.53 29.42 -34.78
N LYS A 876 29.04 30.37 -33.97
CA LYS A 876 30.43 30.91 -33.91
C LYS A 876 31.02 31.80 -35.03
N LYS A 877 31.50 32.95 -34.52
CA LYS A 877 32.66 33.81 -34.90
C LYS A 877 32.38 34.79 -36.06
N SER A 878 32.74 36.08 -36.00
CA SER A 878 33.73 36.78 -35.16
C SER A 878 33.69 38.31 -35.33
N LYS A 879 34.20 39.01 -34.29
CA LYS A 879 34.85 40.34 -34.25
C LYS A 879 33.96 41.59 -34.27
N GLN A 880 33.95 42.30 -33.12
CA GLN A 880 34.48 43.67 -32.90
C GLN A 880 33.59 44.74 -33.56
N HIS A 881 33.01 45.72 -32.87
CA HIS A 881 33.63 46.63 -31.90
C HIS A 881 32.57 47.54 -31.24
N GLN A 882 32.92 48.06 -30.07
CA GLN A 882 32.54 49.36 -29.45
C GLN A 882 31.17 49.47 -28.75
N LYS A 883 31.21 49.56 -27.41
CA LYS A 883 30.99 50.76 -26.56
C LYS A 883 29.48 51.09 -26.46
N LYS A 884 28.84 51.10 -25.29
CA LYS A 884 29.25 51.47 -23.92
C LYS A 884 28.52 50.60 -22.91
#